data_AF-A0A936DPG1-F1
#
_entry.id   AF-A0A936DPG1-F1
#
_cell.length_a   1.000
_cell.length_b   1.000
_cell.length_c   1.000
_cell.angle_alpha   90.00
_cell.angle_beta   90.00
_cell.angle_gamma   90.00
#
_symmetry.space_group_name_H-M   'P 1'
#
loop_
_entity.id
_entity.type
_entity.pdbx_description
1 polymer ?
#
loop_
_entity_poly.entity_id
_entity_poly.type
_entity_poly.pdbx_seq_one_letter_code
_entity_poly.pdbx_strand_id
1 'polypeptide(L)'
;MKMTRQSLLVASLATILLSGCNQSPTPVATPGVAPPAAPVAATKPHTVTAPHGATREDEYYWLRDDTRKDPEMLAYLNAENAYADALLAPVANMRDKLFAEITGRIKQDDSSVPFQWMDYWYYTRYEQGKDYPVHARRKGSMDGAEEVLLDVNAMAEGKNFFQVANREISPDQQKLLYAEDAVGRRQFVLRVKDLATGEILADQVSGTSGNAVWANDNQSFFYIENDPVTLLTKRVKRHVLGTDATADTLVYEETDNTFYMGVYRTRSEQYVCIAVQSTVSGEARCTSADSPGEFRVLAPRERDFEYSADHLDGRWVIRTNWQAPNFRLMAADEQSIFDRSQWSDLVPHDPKVVISGHLQFKDFTVVSERSEGLERLRILPAKGEATYVQADEPAYSMGLSTNATAETDWLRYSYTSLATPPSTIELNVKTGERKVLKEEPVLGGYDKANYVVERLWAPARDGVTRIPVSLVYRSGLKKDGSAALFQYAYGSYGSSSDPAFSPTVVSLLDRGVVYAIAHIRGGQEMGRSWYEDGKLLKKINTFTDFVDVTRFLVSERYVAKDRVAAMGGSAGGLLMGAIANMAPQDYRVIVSQVPFVDVVTTMLDESIPLTTNEFDEWGNPKDPQYYDYMLSYSPYDQIKAQDYPAIFVGTGLWDSQVQYFEPAKYVARLRARKTGDAPLVFRTNMEAGHGGKSGRLQRYRETAEYQAFVLGQLGIQE
;
A
#
# COMPACT_ATOMS: atom_id res chain seq x y z
N MET A 1 -36.36 -67.21 11.01
CA MET A 1 -37.68 -67.63 11.54
C MET A 1 -38.70 -66.63 11.02
N LYS A 2 -39.74 -67.15 10.35
CA LYS A 2 -41.00 -66.55 9.83
C LYS A 2 -41.44 -65.24 10.52
N MET A 3 -42.18 -64.28 9.96
CA MET A 3 -42.93 -64.13 8.70
C MET A 3 -43.39 -62.67 8.66
N THR A 4 -43.50 -62.14 7.44
CA THR A 4 -44.26 -60.95 7.05
C THR A 4 -45.77 -61.06 7.37
N ARG A 5 -46.44 -59.92 7.60
CA ARG A 5 -47.85 -59.73 7.19
C ARG A 5 -48.16 -58.27 6.82
N GLN A 6 -48.83 -58.16 5.69
CA GLN A 6 -49.28 -57.00 4.94
C GLN A 6 -50.66 -56.48 5.41
N SER A 7 -50.85 -55.17 5.23
CA SER A 7 -51.99 -54.47 4.59
C SER A 7 -53.44 -54.71 5.03
N LEU A 8 -54.20 -53.63 5.32
CA LEU A 8 -55.16 -52.97 4.38
C LEU A 8 -56.02 -51.90 5.10
N LEU A 9 -56.10 -50.72 4.47
CA LEU A 9 -57.25 -49.83 4.18
C LEU A 9 -58.50 -49.81 5.11
N VAL A 10 -59.06 -48.59 5.35
CA VAL A 10 -60.38 -48.14 4.86
C VAL A 10 -60.74 -46.71 5.36
N ALA A 11 -61.06 -45.85 4.38
CA ALA A 11 -62.04 -44.74 4.29
C ALA A 11 -62.28 -43.73 5.44
N SER A 12 -61.83 -42.50 5.17
CA SER A 12 -62.59 -41.24 5.05
C SER A 12 -63.95 -41.10 5.74
N LEU A 13 -64.08 -40.08 6.60
CA LEU A 13 -65.31 -39.28 6.72
C LEU A 13 -64.96 -37.79 6.90
N ALA A 14 -65.69 -36.97 6.16
CA ALA A 14 -65.48 -35.54 5.98
C ALA A 14 -65.82 -34.70 7.22
N THR A 15 -65.11 -33.59 7.41
CA THR A 15 -65.65 -32.41 8.11
C THR A 15 -65.00 -31.13 7.58
N ILE A 16 -65.86 -30.29 7.03
CA ILE A 16 -65.73 -28.94 6.47
C ILE A 16 -66.91 -28.25 7.21
N LEU A 17 -66.83 -27.10 7.89
CA LEU A 17 -66.09 -25.86 7.67
C LEU A 17 -66.32 -24.90 8.87
N LEU A 18 -65.47 -23.85 8.91
CA LEU A 18 -65.70 -22.47 9.39
C LEU A 18 -64.99 -21.98 10.66
N SER A 19 -63.75 -21.52 10.43
CA SER A 19 -63.30 -20.12 10.51
C SER A 19 -63.49 -19.33 11.81
N GLY A 20 -62.39 -19.21 12.56
CA GLY A 20 -62.06 -18.06 13.41
C GLY A 20 -60.63 -17.60 13.11
N CYS A 21 -60.45 -16.33 12.75
CA CYS A 21 -59.16 -15.71 12.47
C CYS A 21 -58.27 -15.69 13.72
N ASN A 22 -57.07 -16.25 13.66
CA ASN A 22 -56.01 -16.00 14.64
C ASN A 22 -54.90 -15.18 13.97
N GLN A 23 -54.84 -13.90 14.32
CA GLN A 23 -53.67 -13.06 14.07
C GLN A 23 -52.55 -13.53 15.00
N SER A 24 -51.44 -13.99 14.43
CA SER A 24 -50.21 -14.26 15.16
C SER A 24 -49.67 -12.95 15.75
N PRO A 25 -49.21 -12.94 17.02
CA PRO A 25 -48.64 -11.74 17.62
C PRO A 25 -47.35 -11.36 16.88
N THR A 26 -47.31 -10.11 16.42
CA THR A 26 -46.13 -9.44 15.87
C THR A 26 -45.00 -9.48 16.90
N PRO A 27 -43.73 -9.73 16.50
CA PRO A 27 -42.60 -9.63 17.42
C PRO A 27 -42.50 -8.20 17.92
N VAL A 28 -42.58 -7.99 19.23
CA VAL A 28 -42.30 -6.71 19.86
C VAL A 28 -40.81 -6.44 19.70
N ALA A 29 -40.46 -5.46 18.86
CA ALA A 29 -39.11 -4.95 18.75
C ALA A 29 -38.67 -4.41 20.12
N THR A 30 -37.52 -4.87 20.60
CA THR A 30 -36.80 -4.23 21.70
C THR A 30 -36.57 -2.76 21.32
N PRO A 31 -36.83 -1.77 22.19
CA PRO A 31 -36.51 -0.38 21.87
C PRO A 31 -34.99 -0.27 21.72
N GLY A 32 -34.53 0.03 20.50
CA GLY A 32 -33.13 0.33 20.25
C GLY A 32 -32.72 1.53 21.09
N VAL A 33 -31.69 1.37 21.92
CA VAL A 33 -31.04 2.50 22.60
C VAL A 33 -30.56 3.43 21.50
N ALA A 34 -31.05 4.68 21.48
CA ALA A 34 -30.57 5.68 20.54
C ALA A 34 -29.04 5.81 20.69
N PRO A 35 -28.27 5.90 19.59
CA PRO A 35 -26.82 6.07 19.68
C PRO A 35 -26.50 7.31 20.55
N PRO A 36 -25.39 7.28 21.31
CA PRO A 36 -24.97 8.43 22.11
C PRO A 36 -24.87 9.67 21.23
N ALA A 37 -25.05 10.86 21.80
CA ALA A 37 -24.85 12.09 21.04
C ALA A 37 -23.42 12.11 20.45
N ALA A 38 -23.30 12.55 19.19
CA ALA A 38 -22.00 12.65 18.54
C ALA A 38 -21.07 13.58 19.35
N PRO A 39 -19.77 13.23 19.51
CA PRO A 39 -18.82 14.09 20.17
C PRO A 39 -18.73 15.46 19.49
N VAL A 40 -18.63 16.50 20.30
CA VAL A 40 -18.47 17.89 19.83
C VAL A 40 -17.13 18.38 20.34
N ALA A 41 -16.19 18.60 19.41
CA ALA A 41 -14.91 19.22 19.75
C ALA A 41 -15.13 20.69 20.14
N ALA A 42 -14.42 21.16 21.16
CA ALA A 42 -14.41 22.58 21.50
C ALA A 42 -13.82 23.39 20.34
N THR A 43 -14.42 24.55 20.05
CA THR A 43 -13.85 25.52 19.11
C THR A 43 -12.89 26.45 19.86
N LYS A 44 -11.63 26.53 19.42
CA LYS A 44 -10.63 27.46 19.95
C LYS A 44 -10.09 28.31 18.80
N PRO A 45 -10.32 29.65 18.79
CA PRO A 45 -9.84 30.50 17.71
C PRO A 45 -8.34 30.36 17.51
N HIS A 46 -7.94 30.18 16.25
CA HIS A 46 -6.54 30.11 15.85
C HIS A 46 -6.43 30.56 14.40
N THR A 47 -5.64 31.61 14.17
CA THR A 47 -5.42 32.16 12.83
C THR A 47 -4.17 31.54 12.23
N VAL A 48 -4.33 30.77 11.15
CA VAL A 48 -3.23 30.29 10.32
C VAL A 48 -2.86 31.38 9.32
N THR A 49 -1.59 31.79 9.30
CA THR A 49 -1.11 32.87 8.44
C THR A 49 -0.05 32.35 7.45
N ALA A 50 -0.28 32.56 6.16
CA ALA A 50 0.71 32.28 5.12
C ALA A 50 1.74 33.42 5.03
N PRO A 51 3.00 33.16 4.60
CA PRO A 51 4.04 34.19 4.49
C PRO A 51 3.67 35.40 3.62
N HIS A 52 2.78 35.23 2.65
CA HIS A 52 2.27 36.29 1.78
C HIS A 52 1.06 37.05 2.35
N GLY A 53 0.73 36.84 3.63
CA GLY A 53 -0.28 37.61 4.37
C GLY A 53 -1.72 37.08 4.29
N ALA A 54 -1.98 35.99 3.56
CA ALA A 54 -3.28 35.33 3.60
C ALA A 54 -3.52 34.70 4.98
N THR A 55 -4.75 34.81 5.48
CA THR A 55 -5.15 34.29 6.79
C THR A 55 -6.37 33.39 6.67
N ARG A 56 -6.42 32.35 7.50
CA ARG A 56 -7.58 31.44 7.65
C ARG A 56 -7.78 31.13 9.13
N GLU A 57 -9.04 30.91 9.51
CA GLU A 57 -9.37 30.42 10.84
C GLU A 57 -9.39 28.89 10.88
N ASP A 58 -8.75 28.34 11.92
CA ASP A 58 -8.71 26.92 12.21
C ASP A 58 -9.17 26.67 13.65
N GLU A 59 -10.49 26.52 13.81
CA GLU A 59 -11.13 26.42 15.13
C GLU A 59 -10.75 25.15 15.89
N TYR A 60 -10.09 24.19 15.23
CA TYR A 60 -9.71 22.89 15.76
C TYR A 60 -8.19 22.66 15.75
N TYR A 61 -7.38 23.71 15.52
CA TYR A 61 -5.91 23.61 15.51
C TYR A 61 -5.35 22.95 16.78
N TRP A 62 -6.01 23.17 17.92
CA TRP A 62 -5.64 22.61 19.23
C TRP A 62 -5.64 21.08 19.32
N LEU A 63 -6.26 20.37 18.37
CA LEU A 63 -6.20 18.90 18.31
C LEU A 63 -4.81 18.37 17.94
N ARG A 64 -3.93 19.23 17.41
CA ARG A 64 -2.52 18.90 17.21
C ARG A 64 -1.76 18.97 18.53
N ASP A 65 -1.22 17.84 18.94
CA ASP A 65 -0.22 17.72 19.99
C ASP A 65 0.89 16.78 19.53
N ASP A 66 2.07 17.36 19.30
CA ASP A 66 3.21 16.61 18.79
C ASP A 66 3.76 15.60 19.81
N THR A 67 3.40 15.71 21.09
CA THR A 67 3.79 14.75 22.13
C THR A 67 2.83 13.56 22.27
N ARG A 68 1.60 13.68 21.73
CA ARG A 68 0.50 12.69 21.81
C ARG A 68 0.08 12.36 23.25
N LYS A 69 0.13 13.34 24.15
CA LYS A 69 -0.15 13.22 25.58
C LYS A 69 -1.19 14.22 26.10
N ASP A 70 -1.61 15.18 25.28
CA ASP A 70 -2.60 16.17 25.69
C ASP A 70 -3.92 15.50 26.13
N PRO A 71 -4.35 15.68 27.40
CA PRO A 71 -5.52 14.97 27.92
C PRO A 71 -6.84 15.38 27.25
N GLU A 72 -6.98 16.62 26.79
CA GLU A 72 -8.22 17.11 26.17
C GLU A 72 -8.39 16.50 24.77
N MET A 73 -7.30 16.47 24.00
CA MET A 73 -7.21 15.80 22.70
C MET A 73 -7.47 14.30 22.84
N LEU A 74 -6.80 13.62 23.79
CA LEU A 74 -7.01 12.19 24.02
C LEU A 74 -8.46 11.90 24.44
N ALA A 75 -9.07 12.76 25.26
CA ALA A 75 -10.47 12.61 25.64
C ALA A 75 -11.41 12.71 24.43
N TYR A 76 -11.15 13.63 23.49
CA TYR A 76 -11.92 13.75 22.25
C TYR A 76 -11.79 12.49 21.37
N LEU A 77 -10.56 12.00 21.14
CA LEU A 77 -10.34 10.78 20.35
C LEU A 77 -11.02 9.55 20.97
N ASN A 78 -10.96 9.41 22.30
CA ASN A 78 -11.64 8.32 23.00
C ASN A 78 -13.17 8.43 22.92
N ALA A 79 -13.72 9.64 23.00
CA ALA A 79 -15.15 9.87 22.84
C ALA A 79 -15.63 9.52 21.41
N GLU A 80 -14.82 9.84 20.39
CA GLU A 80 -15.09 9.45 19.00
C GLU A 80 -15.06 7.94 18.80
N ASN A 81 -14.09 7.25 19.41
CA ASN A 81 -14.07 5.78 19.40
C ASN A 81 -15.31 5.16 20.06
N ALA A 82 -15.74 5.68 21.21
CA ALA A 82 -16.96 5.21 21.88
C ALA A 82 -18.23 5.48 21.05
N TYR A 83 -18.29 6.62 20.36
CA TYR A 83 -19.39 6.93 19.44
C TYR A 83 -19.39 6.01 18.20
N ALA A 84 -18.21 5.74 17.63
CA ALA A 84 -18.05 4.79 16.54
C ALA A 84 -18.52 3.38 16.95
N ASP A 85 -18.15 2.90 18.15
CA ASP A 85 -18.62 1.61 18.66
C ASP A 85 -20.14 1.52 18.73
N ALA A 86 -20.79 2.58 19.22
CA ALA A 86 -22.23 2.62 19.31
C ALA A 86 -22.92 2.70 17.94
N LEU A 87 -22.38 3.47 16.99
CA LEU A 87 -22.89 3.55 15.61
C LEU A 87 -22.73 2.24 14.84
N LEU A 88 -21.67 1.49 15.11
CA LEU A 88 -21.33 0.25 14.41
C LEU A 88 -21.93 -1.00 15.07
N ALA A 89 -22.45 -0.89 16.28
CA ALA A 89 -23.13 -1.99 16.97
C ALA A 89 -24.20 -2.71 16.12
N PRO A 90 -25.06 -2.02 15.34
CA PRO A 90 -26.04 -2.68 14.48
C PRO A 90 -25.44 -3.58 13.38
N VAL A 91 -24.19 -3.34 12.97
CA VAL A 91 -23.50 -4.13 11.94
C VAL A 91 -22.44 -5.08 12.52
N ALA A 92 -22.41 -5.28 13.85
CA ALA A 92 -21.42 -6.12 14.52
C ALA A 92 -21.42 -7.57 14.02
N ASN A 93 -22.60 -8.16 13.80
CA ASN A 93 -22.71 -9.52 13.25
C ASN A 93 -22.11 -9.63 11.84
N MET A 94 -22.42 -8.66 10.96
CA MET A 94 -21.84 -8.60 9.62
C MET A 94 -20.32 -8.42 9.68
N ARG A 95 -19.81 -7.57 10.58
CA ARG A 95 -18.37 -7.40 10.82
C ARG A 95 -17.71 -8.73 11.21
N ASP A 96 -18.28 -9.43 12.18
CA ASP A 96 -17.68 -10.68 12.67
C ASP A 96 -17.74 -11.79 11.59
N LYS A 97 -18.83 -11.84 10.82
CA LYS A 97 -18.97 -12.73 9.66
C LYS A 97 -17.95 -12.41 8.57
N LEU A 98 -17.79 -11.15 8.18
CA LEU A 98 -16.78 -10.72 7.21
C LEU A 98 -15.36 -11.06 7.68
N PHE A 99 -15.04 -10.82 8.95
CA PHE A 99 -13.75 -11.19 9.52
C PHE A 99 -13.51 -12.70 9.41
N ALA A 100 -14.49 -13.53 9.77
CA ALA A 100 -14.41 -14.98 9.66
C ALA A 100 -14.28 -15.46 8.19
N GLU A 101 -15.02 -14.85 7.26
CA GLU A 101 -14.91 -15.15 5.83
C GLU A 101 -13.53 -14.79 5.27
N ILE A 102 -13.03 -13.59 5.57
CA ILE A 102 -11.73 -13.11 5.07
C ILE A 102 -10.60 -13.98 5.62
N THR A 103 -10.56 -14.19 6.94
CA THR A 103 -9.51 -14.99 7.58
C THR A 103 -9.64 -16.48 7.27
N GLY A 104 -10.86 -16.97 7.07
CA GLY A 104 -11.15 -18.34 6.66
C GLY A 104 -10.72 -18.68 5.24
N ARG A 105 -10.47 -17.67 4.38
CA ARG A 105 -9.87 -17.85 3.04
C ARG A 105 -8.35 -17.97 3.08
N ILE A 106 -7.71 -17.58 4.18
CA ILE A 106 -6.25 -17.53 4.30
C ILE A 106 -5.75 -18.82 4.93
N LYS A 107 -4.84 -19.51 4.24
CA LYS A 107 -4.10 -20.62 4.85
C LYS A 107 -3.16 -20.08 5.93
N GLN A 108 -3.43 -20.40 7.18
CA GLN A 108 -2.65 -19.85 8.30
C GLN A 108 -1.27 -20.50 8.41
N ASP A 109 -1.15 -21.79 8.14
CA ASP A 109 0.12 -22.52 8.04
C ASP A 109 0.64 -22.46 6.60
N ASP A 110 1.47 -21.48 6.31
CA ASP A 110 1.89 -21.23 4.94
C ASP A 110 3.34 -20.77 4.85
N SER A 111 3.96 -20.99 3.70
CA SER A 111 5.36 -20.65 3.46
C SER A 111 5.55 -19.98 2.11
N SER A 112 6.53 -19.09 2.03
CA SER A 112 7.00 -18.56 0.76
C SER A 112 7.60 -19.68 -0.10
N VAL A 113 7.65 -19.46 -1.42
CA VAL A 113 8.49 -20.31 -2.28
C VAL A 113 9.95 -20.11 -1.89
N PRO A 114 10.70 -21.18 -1.58
CA PRO A 114 12.09 -21.04 -1.19
C PRO A 114 12.94 -20.58 -2.39
N PHE A 115 14.02 -19.87 -2.10
CA PHE A 115 15.01 -19.49 -3.10
C PHE A 115 16.40 -19.87 -2.60
N GLN A 116 17.25 -20.31 -3.53
CA GLN A 116 18.63 -20.58 -3.21
C GLN A 116 19.44 -19.29 -3.36
N TRP A 117 20.26 -18.99 -2.36
CA TRP A 117 21.32 -18.00 -2.47
C TRP A 117 22.56 -18.61 -1.84
N MET A 118 23.62 -18.73 -2.64
CA MET A 118 24.84 -19.47 -2.29
C MET A 118 24.52 -20.89 -1.77
N ASP A 119 24.93 -21.20 -0.54
CA ASP A 119 24.86 -22.56 0.02
C ASP A 119 23.52 -22.88 0.68
N TYR A 120 22.60 -21.92 0.78
CA TYR A 120 21.36 -22.09 1.54
C TYR A 120 20.12 -21.76 0.72
N TRP A 121 19.05 -22.46 1.07
CA TRP A 121 17.69 -22.16 0.66
C TRP A 121 17.02 -21.33 1.75
N TYR A 122 16.53 -20.15 1.39
CA TYR A 122 15.88 -19.21 2.29
C TYR A 122 14.37 -19.22 2.06
N TYR A 123 13.61 -19.12 3.14
CA TYR A 123 12.16 -19.01 3.08
C TYR A 123 11.60 -18.37 4.34
N THR A 124 10.35 -17.97 4.25
CA THR A 124 9.56 -17.49 5.38
C THR A 124 8.36 -18.40 5.55
N ARG A 125 8.01 -18.73 6.79
CA ARG A 125 6.82 -19.52 7.11
C ARG A 125 6.00 -18.87 8.20
N TYR A 126 4.71 -19.19 8.22
CA TYR A 126 3.79 -18.85 9.29
C TYR A 126 3.25 -20.13 9.90
N GLU A 127 3.02 -20.07 11.21
CA GLU A 127 2.40 -21.15 11.96
C GLU A 127 0.92 -20.84 12.19
N GLN A 128 0.12 -21.87 12.39
CA GLN A 128 -1.30 -21.72 12.67
C GLN A 128 -1.52 -20.92 13.97
N GLY A 129 -2.45 -19.96 13.95
CA GLY A 129 -2.75 -19.10 15.09
C GLY A 129 -1.66 -18.06 15.42
N LYS A 130 -0.56 -18.01 14.66
CA LYS A 130 0.51 -17.03 14.83
C LYS A 130 0.37 -15.88 13.84
N ASP A 131 0.65 -14.66 14.31
CA ASP A 131 0.47 -13.42 13.56
C ASP A 131 1.75 -12.96 12.84
N TYR A 132 2.92 -13.45 13.28
CA TYR A 132 4.22 -13.05 12.75
C TYR A 132 4.96 -14.21 12.05
N PRO A 133 5.85 -13.89 11.10
CA PRO A 133 6.61 -14.90 10.39
C PRO A 133 7.73 -15.53 11.23
N VAL A 134 8.11 -16.74 10.84
CA VAL A 134 9.42 -17.34 11.12
C VAL A 134 10.26 -17.23 9.86
N HIS A 135 11.41 -16.58 9.96
CA HIS A 135 12.40 -16.53 8.89
C HIS A 135 13.40 -17.66 9.11
N ALA A 136 13.63 -18.48 8.08
CA ALA A 136 14.46 -19.67 8.19
C ALA A 136 15.28 -19.93 6.92
N ARG A 137 16.30 -20.78 7.06
CA ARG A 137 17.09 -21.30 5.95
C ARG A 137 17.40 -22.78 6.11
N ARG A 138 17.81 -23.44 5.03
CA ARG A 138 18.29 -24.84 5.00
C ARG A 138 19.52 -24.94 4.13
N LYS A 139 20.55 -25.65 4.58
CA LYS A 139 21.81 -25.80 3.84
C LYS A 139 21.71 -26.85 2.74
N GLY A 140 22.19 -26.53 1.54
CA GLY A 140 22.31 -27.41 0.38
C GLY A 140 20.99 -27.71 -0.32
N SER A 141 20.01 -28.27 0.40
CA SER A 141 18.69 -28.60 -0.13
C SER A 141 17.57 -28.26 0.86
N MET A 142 16.33 -28.19 0.36
CA MET A 142 15.14 -28.05 1.20
C MET A 142 14.85 -29.26 2.09
N ASP A 143 15.53 -30.40 1.87
CA ASP A 143 15.50 -31.57 2.77
C ASP A 143 16.51 -31.47 3.93
N GLY A 144 17.42 -30.49 3.88
CA GLY A 144 18.38 -30.21 4.94
C GLY A 144 17.73 -29.75 6.24
N ALA A 145 18.47 -29.74 7.34
CA ALA A 145 17.98 -29.26 8.64
C ALA A 145 17.58 -27.77 8.59
N GLU A 146 16.46 -27.42 9.23
CA GLU A 146 16.01 -26.03 9.35
C GLU A 146 16.88 -25.26 10.35
N GLU A 147 17.37 -24.10 9.92
CA GLU A 147 18.00 -23.09 10.76
C GLU A 147 17.07 -21.90 10.88
N VAL A 148 16.54 -21.65 12.08
CA VAL A 148 15.68 -20.49 12.35
C VAL A 148 16.54 -19.23 12.49
N LEU A 149 16.39 -18.32 11.54
CA LEU A 149 17.03 -17.02 11.54
C LEU A 149 16.38 -16.12 12.60
N LEU A 150 15.06 -15.93 12.51
CA LEU A 150 14.27 -15.14 13.46
C LEU A 150 12.89 -15.77 13.64
N ASP A 151 12.48 -16.02 14.88
CA ASP A 151 11.07 -16.25 15.24
C ASP A 151 10.47 -14.93 15.73
N VAL A 152 9.78 -14.24 14.84
CA VAL A 152 9.23 -12.92 15.12
C VAL A 152 8.08 -13.00 16.14
N ASN A 153 7.44 -14.18 16.31
CA ASN A 153 6.42 -14.35 17.34
C ASN A 153 7.01 -14.30 18.74
N ALA A 154 8.14 -14.99 18.95
CA ALA A 154 8.87 -14.92 20.23
C ALA A 154 9.38 -13.50 20.51
N MET A 155 9.88 -12.81 19.48
CA MET A 155 10.37 -11.44 19.62
C MET A 155 9.27 -10.41 19.92
N ALA A 156 8.05 -10.68 19.46
CA ALA A 156 6.88 -9.81 19.66
C ALA A 156 6.16 -10.05 21.00
N GLU A 157 6.53 -11.07 21.78
CA GLU A 157 5.84 -11.41 23.02
C GLU A 157 5.80 -10.24 24.01
N GLY A 158 4.62 -9.94 24.54
CA GLY A 158 4.39 -8.83 25.46
C GLY A 158 4.39 -7.43 24.84
N LYS A 159 4.53 -7.30 23.51
CA LYS A 159 4.53 -6.02 22.80
C LYS A 159 3.21 -5.79 22.06
N ASN A 160 2.71 -4.55 22.09
CA ASN A 160 1.51 -4.15 21.35
C ASN A 160 1.76 -3.94 19.85
N PHE A 161 3.01 -3.67 19.48
CA PHE A 161 3.49 -3.57 18.12
C PHE A 161 4.86 -4.24 18.00
N PHE A 162 5.10 -4.95 16.90
CA PHE A 162 6.45 -5.40 16.56
C PHE A 162 6.63 -5.57 15.05
N GLN A 163 7.76 -5.11 14.55
CA GLN A 163 8.15 -5.25 13.16
C GLN A 163 9.63 -5.56 13.06
N VAL A 164 9.97 -6.57 12.24
CA VAL A 164 11.32 -6.80 11.78
C VAL A 164 11.45 -6.29 10.35
N ALA A 165 12.45 -5.45 10.11
CA ALA A 165 12.86 -4.98 8.80
C ALA A 165 14.29 -5.46 8.47
N ASN A 166 14.69 -5.25 7.21
CA ASN A 166 16.04 -5.46 6.68
C ASN A 166 16.78 -6.70 7.21
N ARG A 167 16.57 -7.88 6.61
CA ARG A 167 17.20 -9.13 7.06
C ARG A 167 18.34 -9.46 6.11
N GLU A 168 19.56 -9.10 6.47
CA GLU A 168 20.72 -9.27 5.61
C GLU A 168 21.72 -10.26 6.19
N ILE A 169 22.03 -11.27 5.38
CA ILE A 169 23.00 -12.30 5.73
C ILE A 169 24.39 -11.81 5.32
N SER A 170 25.37 -11.96 6.20
CA SER A 170 26.76 -11.62 5.86
C SER A 170 27.27 -12.47 4.69
N PRO A 171 28.24 -11.97 3.90
CA PRO A 171 28.80 -12.70 2.75
C PRO A 171 29.33 -14.11 3.06
N ASP A 172 29.89 -14.34 4.25
CA ASP A 172 30.32 -15.66 4.73
C ASP A 172 29.17 -16.55 5.25
N GLN A 173 27.94 -16.03 5.23
CA GLN A 173 26.71 -16.65 5.68
C GLN A 173 26.69 -17.05 7.17
N GLN A 174 27.54 -16.41 8.00
CA GLN A 174 27.66 -16.69 9.44
C GLN A 174 26.89 -15.71 10.33
N LYS A 175 26.51 -14.53 9.85
CA LYS A 175 25.81 -13.51 10.64
C LYS A 175 24.54 -13.03 9.95
N LEU A 176 23.57 -12.60 10.76
CA LEU A 176 22.36 -11.92 10.31
C LEU A 176 22.32 -10.53 10.92
N LEU A 177 22.29 -9.51 10.07
CA LEU A 177 21.92 -8.15 10.41
C LEU A 177 20.41 -8.00 10.27
N TYR A 178 19.75 -7.48 11.29
CA TYR A 178 18.31 -7.20 11.26
C TYR A 178 17.94 -5.91 11.97
N ALA A 179 16.82 -5.31 11.56
CA ALA A 179 16.25 -4.10 12.14
C ALA A 179 14.95 -4.42 12.89
N GLU A 180 14.73 -3.88 14.08
CA GLU A 180 13.48 -4.04 14.84
C GLU A 180 12.83 -2.70 15.22
N ASP A 181 11.50 -2.65 15.16
CA ASP A 181 10.66 -1.54 15.65
C ASP A 181 9.53 -2.11 16.53
N ALA A 182 9.45 -1.65 17.77
CA ALA A 182 8.47 -2.10 18.76
C ALA A 182 7.28 -1.14 18.97
N VAL A 183 7.22 -0.03 18.25
CA VAL A 183 6.19 1.01 18.42
C VAL A 183 5.55 1.51 17.12
N GLY A 184 6.13 1.20 15.96
CA GLY A 184 5.57 1.53 14.64
C GLY A 184 5.87 2.95 14.17
N ARG A 185 6.85 3.62 14.80
CA ARG A 185 7.30 4.98 14.43
C ARG A 185 8.34 4.98 13.31
N ARG A 186 8.75 3.80 12.80
CA ARG A 186 9.78 3.65 11.76
C ARG A 186 11.14 4.22 12.16
N GLN A 187 11.45 4.11 13.45
CA GLN A 187 12.79 4.30 13.99
C GLN A 187 13.26 2.97 14.54
N PHE A 188 14.18 2.34 13.82
CA PHE A 188 14.59 0.97 14.08
C PHE A 188 15.85 0.90 14.94
N VAL A 189 15.98 -0.21 15.66
CA VAL A 189 17.23 -0.65 16.26
C VAL A 189 17.83 -1.76 15.39
N LEU A 190 19.05 -1.55 14.89
CA LEU A 190 19.82 -2.59 14.21
C LEU A 190 20.49 -3.50 15.24
N ARG A 191 20.46 -4.80 14.97
CA ARG A 191 21.08 -5.86 15.77
C ARG A 191 21.75 -6.89 14.87
N VAL A 192 22.73 -7.60 15.44
CA VAL A 192 23.44 -8.68 14.75
C VAL A 192 23.28 -9.98 15.51
N LYS A 193 22.93 -11.06 14.80
CA LYS A 193 22.86 -12.42 15.33
C LYS A 193 23.95 -13.27 14.71
N ASP A 194 24.72 -13.96 15.55
CA ASP A 194 25.60 -15.05 15.11
C ASP A 194 24.75 -16.28 14.79
N LEU A 195 24.87 -16.79 13.57
CA LEU A 195 24.03 -17.89 13.08
C LEU A 195 24.56 -19.27 13.49
N ALA A 196 25.83 -19.36 13.91
CA ALA A 196 26.41 -20.61 14.39
C ALA A 196 26.01 -20.87 15.87
N THR A 197 26.04 -19.83 16.71
CA THR A 197 25.68 -19.94 18.14
C THR A 197 24.21 -19.63 18.42
N GLY A 198 23.58 -18.84 17.54
CA GLY A 198 22.23 -18.29 17.76
C GLY A 198 22.22 -17.06 18.68
N GLU A 199 23.37 -16.60 19.16
CA GLU A 199 23.50 -15.46 20.07
C GLU A 199 23.26 -14.13 19.33
N ILE A 200 22.54 -13.21 19.97
CA ILE A 200 22.45 -11.81 19.55
C ILE A 200 23.67 -11.11 20.13
N LEU A 201 24.53 -10.56 19.27
CA LEU A 201 25.75 -9.86 19.67
C LEU A 201 25.42 -8.58 20.45
N ALA A 202 26.41 -8.07 21.19
CA ALA A 202 26.27 -6.84 21.98
C ALA A 202 26.05 -5.58 21.11
N ASP A 203 26.43 -5.64 19.83
CA ASP A 203 26.27 -4.56 18.86
C ASP A 203 24.81 -4.19 18.65
N GLN A 204 24.49 -2.91 18.89
CA GLN A 204 23.19 -2.32 18.62
C GLN A 204 23.32 -0.88 18.15
N VAL A 205 22.51 -0.49 17.15
CA VAL A 205 22.48 0.88 16.63
C VAL A 205 21.03 1.37 16.61
N SER A 206 20.72 2.40 17.39
CA SER A 206 19.36 2.94 17.53
C SER A 206 19.12 4.17 16.65
N GLY A 207 17.85 4.52 16.40
CA GLY A 207 17.49 5.74 15.67
C GLY A 207 17.73 5.64 14.15
N THR A 208 17.65 4.43 13.60
CA THR A 208 17.94 4.17 12.19
C THR A 208 16.68 4.10 11.34
N SER A 209 16.82 4.22 10.02
CA SER A 209 15.72 3.94 9.06
C SER A 209 15.40 2.45 8.94
N GLY A 210 16.23 1.58 9.53
CA GLY A 210 16.19 0.14 9.37
C GLY A 210 16.93 -0.36 8.13
N ASN A 211 17.29 0.50 7.16
CA ASN A 211 18.07 0.09 5.99
C ASN A 211 19.58 0.10 6.30
N ALA A 212 20.21 -1.07 6.13
CA ALA A 212 21.63 -1.28 6.34
C ALA A 212 22.16 -2.39 5.41
N VAL A 213 23.45 -2.39 5.09
CA VAL A 213 24.10 -3.40 4.25
C VAL A 213 25.50 -3.79 4.70
N TRP A 214 25.88 -5.07 4.55
CA TRP A 214 27.22 -5.57 4.85
C TRP A 214 28.26 -5.11 3.83
N ALA A 215 29.48 -4.85 4.31
CA ALA A 215 30.69 -4.95 3.49
C ALA A 215 31.12 -6.43 3.34
N ASN A 216 32.04 -6.71 2.41
CA ASN A 216 32.55 -8.08 2.18
C ASN A 216 33.54 -8.57 3.25
N ASP A 217 33.91 -7.74 4.22
CA ASP A 217 34.79 -8.10 5.33
C ASP A 217 34.10 -8.93 6.43
N ASN A 218 32.77 -9.09 6.38
CA ASN A 218 31.95 -9.76 7.41
C ASN A 218 32.06 -9.16 8.82
N GLN A 219 32.59 -7.94 8.92
CA GLN A 219 32.95 -7.24 10.15
C GLN A 219 32.35 -5.83 10.21
N SER A 220 31.99 -5.23 9.08
CA SER A 220 31.41 -3.89 9.03
C SER A 220 30.18 -3.82 8.15
N PHE A 221 29.27 -2.91 8.50
CA PHE A 221 28.07 -2.61 7.73
C PHE A 221 27.82 -1.12 7.66
N PHE A 222 27.09 -0.69 6.63
CA PHE A 222 26.64 0.67 6.42
C PHE A 222 25.18 0.78 6.79
N TYR A 223 24.76 1.87 7.42
CA TYR A 223 23.37 2.10 7.79
C TYR A 223 23.00 3.58 7.69
N ILE A 224 21.69 3.84 7.80
CA ILE A 224 21.14 5.20 7.73
C ILE A 224 20.59 5.62 9.09
N GLU A 225 21.13 6.71 9.62
CA GLU A 225 20.62 7.44 10.79
C GLU A 225 19.51 8.40 10.36
N ASN A 226 18.40 8.40 11.11
CA ASN A 226 17.30 9.33 10.92
C ASN A 226 17.45 10.56 11.82
N ASP A 227 16.86 11.68 11.41
CA ASP A 227 16.60 12.80 12.30
C ASP A 227 15.58 12.37 13.38
N PRO A 228 15.84 12.64 14.67
CA PRO A 228 15.00 12.15 15.77
C PRO A 228 13.60 12.78 15.79
N VAL A 229 13.44 13.97 15.19
CA VAL A 229 12.19 14.73 15.17
C VAL A 229 11.45 14.52 13.85
N THR A 230 12.07 14.87 12.73
CA THR A 230 11.41 14.85 11.42
C THR A 230 11.33 13.46 10.79
N LEU A 231 12.11 12.50 11.31
CA LEU A 231 12.25 11.13 10.80
C LEU A 231 12.91 11.04 9.41
N LEU A 232 13.39 12.15 8.87
CA LEU A 232 14.13 12.18 7.60
C LEU A 232 15.44 11.41 7.73
N THR A 233 15.82 10.68 6.68
CA THR A 233 17.15 10.06 6.59
C THR A 233 18.21 11.14 6.49
N LYS A 234 19.19 11.17 7.40
CA LYS A 234 20.12 12.29 7.54
C LYS A 234 21.57 11.93 7.26
N ARG A 235 22.03 10.78 7.76
CA ARG A 235 23.43 10.36 7.63
C ARG A 235 23.57 8.90 7.28
N VAL A 236 24.51 8.58 6.41
CA VAL A 236 25.04 7.23 6.23
C VAL A 236 26.28 7.09 7.10
N LYS A 237 26.31 6.04 7.93
CA LYS A 237 27.41 5.73 8.83
C LYS A 237 27.90 4.31 8.61
N ARG A 238 29.16 4.04 8.96
CA ARG A 238 29.76 2.70 8.96
C ARG A 238 29.95 2.23 10.40
N HIS A 239 29.35 1.09 10.72
CA HIS A 239 29.54 0.39 11.98
C HIS A 239 30.56 -0.74 11.83
N VAL A 240 31.41 -0.93 12.84
CA VAL A 240 32.36 -2.05 12.92
C VAL A 240 31.99 -2.88 14.15
N LEU A 241 31.77 -4.19 13.97
CA LEU A 241 31.35 -5.05 15.09
C LEU A 241 32.37 -5.02 16.23
N GLY A 242 31.86 -5.06 17.46
CA GLY A 242 32.63 -4.97 18.70
C GLY A 242 33.00 -3.55 19.12
N THR A 243 32.52 -2.52 18.41
CA THR A 243 32.77 -1.11 18.74
C THR A 243 31.51 -0.40 19.21
N ASP A 244 31.67 0.71 19.94
CA ASP A 244 30.53 1.54 20.34
C ASP A 244 29.99 2.32 19.14
N ALA A 245 28.68 2.28 18.90
CA ALA A 245 28.03 2.96 17.79
C ALA A 245 28.24 4.49 17.78
N THR A 246 28.59 5.09 18.92
CA THR A 246 28.95 6.52 18.98
C THR A 246 30.30 6.83 18.31
N ALA A 247 31.15 5.81 18.09
CA ALA A 247 32.41 5.92 17.38
C ALA A 247 32.28 5.60 15.87
N ASP A 248 31.07 5.30 15.38
CA ASP A 248 30.83 4.99 13.98
C ASP A 248 31.25 6.13 13.04
N THR A 249 31.96 5.76 11.98
CA THR A 249 32.48 6.73 11.01
C THR A 249 31.34 7.29 10.17
N LEU A 250 31.26 8.63 10.07
CA LEU A 250 30.39 9.30 9.11
C LEU A 250 30.88 9.06 7.68
N VAL A 251 30.01 8.53 6.83
CA VAL A 251 30.31 8.23 5.42
C VAL A 251 29.72 9.30 4.50
N TYR A 252 28.49 9.71 4.77
CA TYR A 252 27.78 10.72 3.99
C TYR A 252 26.72 11.42 4.85
N GLU A 253 26.51 12.71 4.63
CA GLU A 253 25.45 13.50 5.25
C GLU A 253 24.68 14.24 4.15
N GLU A 254 23.35 14.08 4.15
CA GLU A 254 22.46 14.83 3.27
C GLU A 254 21.97 16.07 4.02
N THR A 255 22.15 17.25 3.40
CA THR A 255 21.81 18.54 3.99
C THR A 255 20.53 19.14 3.41
N ASP A 256 20.08 18.63 2.27
CA ASP A 256 18.80 18.97 1.65
C ASP A 256 17.70 18.03 2.17
N ASN A 257 16.82 18.59 3.01
CA ASN A 257 15.71 17.89 3.65
C ASN A 257 14.58 17.48 2.67
N THR A 258 14.76 17.65 1.36
CA THR A 258 13.86 17.10 0.33
C THR A 258 14.30 15.72 -0.16
N PHE A 259 15.53 15.29 0.16
CA PHE A 259 16.09 14.01 -0.25
C PHE A 259 15.99 12.95 0.84
N TYR A 260 15.60 11.75 0.42
CA TYR A 260 15.72 10.51 1.19
C TYR A 260 16.93 9.71 0.73
N MET A 261 17.44 8.88 1.62
CA MET A 261 18.58 8.02 1.34
C MET A 261 18.24 6.54 1.48
N GLY A 262 18.94 5.73 0.68
CA GLY A 262 19.00 4.28 0.77
C GLY A 262 20.45 3.80 0.68
N VAL A 263 20.76 2.66 1.29
CA VAL A 263 22.00 1.91 1.10
C VAL A 263 21.68 0.53 0.54
N TYR A 264 22.40 0.12 -0.50
CA TYR A 264 22.17 -1.14 -1.19
C TYR A 264 23.49 -1.73 -1.69
N ARG A 265 23.46 -3.01 -2.01
CA ARG A 265 24.55 -3.71 -2.71
C ARG A 265 24.15 -3.95 -4.15
N THR A 266 25.11 -3.85 -5.06
CA THR A 266 24.84 -4.22 -6.46
C THR A 266 24.64 -5.71 -6.58
N ARG A 267 23.94 -6.14 -7.64
CA ARG A 267 23.70 -7.55 -7.93
C ARG A 267 24.98 -8.38 -8.08
N SER A 268 26.08 -7.77 -8.52
CA SER A 268 27.40 -8.40 -8.57
C SER A 268 28.03 -8.61 -7.19
N GLU A 269 27.45 -8.06 -6.12
CA GLU A 269 27.99 -8.03 -4.75
C GLU A 269 29.32 -7.27 -4.60
N GLN A 270 29.80 -6.60 -5.65
CA GLN A 270 31.10 -5.92 -5.71
C GLN A 270 31.06 -4.47 -5.22
N TYR A 271 29.89 -3.85 -5.15
CA TYR A 271 29.74 -2.45 -4.73
C TYR A 271 28.72 -2.31 -3.61
N VAL A 272 29.03 -1.41 -2.67
CA VAL A 272 28.05 -0.80 -1.77
C VAL A 272 27.74 0.58 -2.32
N CYS A 273 26.45 0.91 -2.39
CA CYS A 273 25.97 2.15 -2.96
C CYS A 273 25.03 2.89 -2.00
N ILE A 274 25.10 4.22 -2.04
CA ILE A 274 24.15 5.15 -1.42
C ILE A 274 23.27 5.67 -2.54
N ALA A 275 21.97 5.43 -2.46
CA ALA A 275 20.95 6.12 -3.24
C ALA A 275 20.52 7.38 -2.49
N VAL A 276 20.40 8.49 -3.21
CA VAL A 276 19.91 9.77 -2.69
C VAL A 276 18.82 10.25 -3.64
N GLN A 277 17.59 10.40 -3.16
CA GLN A 277 16.41 10.57 -4.01
C GLN A 277 15.42 11.59 -3.43
N SER A 278 14.98 12.53 -4.25
CA SER A 278 13.77 13.32 -4.03
C SER A 278 12.67 12.86 -5.01
N THR A 279 11.53 13.53 -5.03
CA THR A 279 10.41 13.20 -5.95
C THR A 279 10.76 13.40 -7.43
N VAL A 280 11.78 14.19 -7.75
CA VAL A 280 12.16 14.57 -9.13
C VAL A 280 13.67 14.48 -9.40
N SER A 281 14.48 14.02 -8.45
CA SER A 281 15.93 13.99 -8.60
C SER A 281 16.53 12.76 -7.94
N GLY A 282 17.54 12.16 -8.58
CA GLY A 282 18.25 10.99 -8.10
C GLY A 282 19.75 11.10 -8.25
N GLU A 283 20.47 10.49 -7.31
CA GLU A 283 21.92 10.33 -7.33
C GLU A 283 22.30 8.99 -6.69
N ALA A 284 23.24 8.28 -7.30
CA ALA A 284 23.86 7.11 -6.75
C ALA A 284 25.35 7.38 -6.53
N ARG A 285 25.85 6.96 -5.37
CA ARG A 285 27.26 7.00 -5.01
C ARG A 285 27.69 5.60 -4.66
N CYS A 286 28.79 5.09 -5.21
CA CYS A 286 29.21 3.71 -4.98
C CYS A 286 30.67 3.62 -4.59
N THR A 287 31.00 2.60 -3.81
CA THR A 287 32.36 2.21 -3.44
C THR A 287 32.50 0.69 -3.50
N SER A 288 33.73 0.17 -3.53
CA SER A 288 33.97 -1.28 -3.50
C SER A 288 33.43 -1.89 -2.20
N ALA A 289 32.75 -3.03 -2.29
CA ALA A 289 32.28 -3.78 -1.13
C ALA A 289 33.43 -4.53 -0.41
N ASP A 290 34.50 -4.89 -1.13
CA ASP A 290 35.68 -5.60 -0.59
C ASP A 290 36.60 -4.69 0.22
N SER A 291 36.74 -3.44 -0.21
CA SER A 291 37.54 -2.44 0.49
C SER A 291 36.87 -1.08 0.37
N PRO A 292 35.80 -0.84 1.14
CA PRO A 292 35.06 0.42 1.07
C PRO A 292 35.97 1.61 1.37
N GLY A 293 36.09 2.49 0.39
CA GLY A 293 36.83 3.75 0.48
C GLY A 293 35.89 4.93 0.37
N GLU A 294 36.26 5.92 -0.44
CA GLU A 294 35.37 7.04 -0.77
C GLU A 294 34.22 6.55 -1.67
N PHE A 295 33.01 7.08 -1.44
CA PHE A 295 31.85 6.83 -2.29
C PHE A 295 31.85 7.79 -3.49
N ARG A 296 32.06 7.26 -4.68
CA ARG A 296 32.12 8.05 -5.91
C ARG A 296 30.74 8.18 -6.55
N VAL A 297 30.36 9.42 -6.87
CA VAL A 297 29.10 9.74 -7.58
C VAL A 297 29.14 9.16 -9.00
N LEU A 298 28.11 8.41 -9.40
CA LEU A 298 28.00 7.87 -10.76
C LEU A 298 27.63 8.99 -11.76
N ALA A 299 26.57 9.73 -11.46
CA ALA A 299 26.20 10.95 -12.16
C ALA A 299 25.68 11.99 -11.14
N PRO A 300 26.17 13.24 -11.15
CA PRO A 300 25.69 14.28 -10.24
C PRO A 300 24.18 14.49 -10.36
N ARG A 301 23.51 14.73 -9.23
CA ARG A 301 22.09 15.08 -9.25
C ARG A 301 21.85 16.38 -10.02
N GLU A 302 20.74 16.42 -10.73
CA GLU A 302 20.16 17.60 -11.36
C GLU A 302 18.66 17.58 -11.06
N ARG A 303 18.00 18.74 -11.02
CA ARG A 303 16.53 18.77 -10.91
C ARG A 303 15.91 18.11 -12.14
N ASP A 304 14.84 17.34 -11.94
CA ASP A 304 14.14 16.56 -12.97
C ASP A 304 15.01 15.45 -13.61
N PHE A 305 16.13 15.08 -12.98
CA PHE A 305 16.99 13.99 -13.41
C PHE A 305 16.96 12.85 -12.39
N GLU A 306 16.26 11.78 -12.75
CA GLU A 306 16.13 10.56 -11.98
C GLU A 306 16.93 9.43 -12.64
N TYR A 307 17.71 8.69 -11.86
CA TYR A 307 18.30 7.44 -12.30
C TYR A 307 18.51 6.45 -11.15
N SER A 308 18.58 5.17 -11.52
CA SER A 308 19.06 4.07 -10.68
C SER A 308 20.01 3.21 -11.50
N ALA A 309 21.04 2.67 -10.88
CA ALA A 309 22.03 1.82 -11.55
C ALA A 309 22.28 0.55 -10.76
N ASP A 310 22.51 -0.54 -11.46
CA ASP A 310 22.89 -1.83 -10.87
C ASP A 310 23.92 -2.51 -11.76
N HIS A 311 24.75 -3.35 -11.15
CA HIS A 311 25.97 -3.87 -11.76
C HIS A 311 25.98 -5.40 -11.75
N LEU A 312 26.33 -5.99 -12.90
CA LEU A 312 26.58 -7.41 -13.07
C LEU A 312 27.63 -7.61 -14.18
N ASP A 313 28.61 -8.49 -13.95
CA ASP A 313 29.61 -8.92 -14.94
C ASP A 313 30.34 -7.75 -15.67
N GLY A 314 30.76 -6.73 -14.93
CA GLY A 314 31.51 -5.57 -15.46
C GLY A 314 30.66 -4.55 -16.21
N ARG A 315 29.33 -4.73 -16.22
CA ARG A 315 28.38 -3.85 -16.89
C ARG A 315 27.41 -3.24 -15.88
N TRP A 316 27.32 -1.92 -15.91
CA TRP A 316 26.26 -1.15 -15.27
C TRP A 316 25.07 -1.05 -16.21
N VAL A 317 23.88 -1.37 -15.71
CA VAL A 317 22.61 -1.04 -16.36
C VAL A 317 21.95 0.09 -15.59
N ILE A 318 21.63 1.17 -16.29
CA ILE A 318 21.11 2.40 -15.73
C ILE A 318 19.69 2.62 -16.24
N ARG A 319 18.71 2.67 -15.34
CA ARG A 319 17.38 3.20 -15.64
C ARG A 319 17.42 4.71 -15.42
N THR A 320 17.10 5.52 -16.43
CA THR A 320 17.15 6.97 -16.31
C THR A 320 16.06 7.68 -17.09
N ASN A 321 15.58 8.82 -16.57
CA ASN A 321 14.68 9.71 -17.27
C ASN A 321 15.39 10.76 -18.15
N TRP A 322 16.73 10.68 -18.28
CA TRP A 322 17.51 11.66 -19.04
C TRP A 322 17.06 11.72 -20.50
N GLN A 323 16.39 12.81 -20.87
CA GLN A 323 15.72 13.01 -22.17
C GLN A 323 14.65 11.94 -22.48
N ALA A 324 14.07 11.34 -21.44
CA ALA A 324 13.17 10.20 -21.52
C ALA A 324 12.17 10.22 -20.35
N PRO A 325 11.08 11.01 -20.39
CA PRO A 325 10.14 11.12 -19.27
C PRO A 325 9.57 9.77 -18.79
N ASN A 326 9.39 8.80 -19.69
CA ASN A 326 8.99 7.43 -19.36
C ASN A 326 10.15 6.47 -19.07
N PHE A 327 11.33 7.02 -18.82
CA PHE A 327 12.59 6.34 -18.64
C PHE A 327 13.07 5.58 -19.88
N ARG A 328 14.38 5.34 -19.90
CA ARG A 328 15.10 4.46 -20.82
C ARG A 328 16.07 3.59 -20.02
N LEU A 329 16.55 2.50 -20.61
CA LEU A 329 17.69 1.77 -20.06
C LEU A 329 18.93 2.11 -20.86
N MET A 330 20.01 2.41 -20.15
CA MET A 330 21.32 2.65 -20.70
C MET A 330 22.31 1.66 -20.09
N ALA A 331 23.48 1.51 -20.71
CA ALA A 331 24.57 0.68 -20.24
C ALA A 331 25.89 1.47 -20.24
N ALA A 332 26.72 1.16 -19.26
CA ALA A 332 28.09 1.66 -19.13
C ALA A 332 28.99 0.57 -18.56
N ASP A 333 30.30 0.69 -18.77
CA ASP A 333 31.32 -0.12 -18.10
C ASP A 333 31.91 0.64 -16.89
N GLU A 334 32.88 0.03 -16.21
CA GLU A 334 33.52 0.63 -15.02
C GLU A 334 34.25 1.96 -15.29
N GLN A 335 34.64 2.24 -16.54
CA GLN A 335 35.35 3.47 -16.90
C GLN A 335 34.37 4.59 -17.28
N SER A 336 33.31 4.23 -17.98
CA SER A 336 32.30 5.14 -18.53
C SER A 336 31.13 5.44 -17.59
N ILE A 337 30.91 4.63 -16.54
CA ILE A 337 29.79 4.83 -15.61
C ILE A 337 29.78 6.22 -14.95
N PHE A 338 30.96 6.83 -14.79
CA PHE A 338 31.13 8.13 -14.12
C PHE A 338 30.97 9.35 -15.04
N ASP A 339 30.66 9.13 -16.32
CA ASP A 339 30.35 10.19 -17.28
C ASP A 339 29.07 9.82 -18.03
N ARG A 340 27.97 10.46 -17.65
CA ARG A 340 26.64 10.28 -18.25
C ARG A 340 26.66 10.40 -19.78
N SER A 341 27.56 11.21 -20.35
CA SER A 341 27.68 11.38 -21.81
C SER A 341 28.25 10.15 -22.54
N GLN A 342 28.89 9.23 -21.80
CA GLN A 342 29.44 7.99 -22.32
C GLN A 342 28.49 6.79 -22.18
N TRP A 343 27.34 6.98 -21.53
CA TRP A 343 26.33 5.93 -21.42
C TRP A 343 25.70 5.64 -22.80
N SER A 344 25.49 4.36 -23.09
CA SER A 344 24.91 3.90 -24.37
C SER A 344 23.50 3.35 -24.18
N ASP A 345 22.59 3.57 -25.14
CA ASP A 345 21.22 3.05 -25.03
C ASP A 345 21.19 1.52 -25.08
N LEU A 346 20.49 0.90 -24.13
CA LEU A 346 20.12 -0.52 -24.13
C LEU A 346 18.64 -0.71 -24.51
N VAL A 347 17.77 0.14 -23.99
CA VAL A 347 16.35 0.23 -24.35
C VAL A 347 16.02 1.71 -24.53
N PRO A 348 15.67 2.16 -25.75
CA PRO A 348 15.34 3.56 -25.98
C PRO A 348 14.01 3.94 -25.31
N HIS A 349 13.81 5.25 -25.15
CA HIS A 349 12.56 5.82 -24.64
C HIS A 349 11.37 5.52 -25.56
N ASP A 350 10.22 5.20 -24.96
CA ASP A 350 8.92 5.10 -25.64
C ASP A 350 7.88 5.98 -24.90
N PRO A 351 7.21 6.93 -25.59
CA PRO A 351 6.20 7.80 -24.97
C PRO A 351 4.96 7.06 -24.44
N LYS A 352 4.78 5.77 -24.74
CA LYS A 352 3.63 4.94 -24.30
C LYS A 352 3.98 3.87 -23.27
N VAL A 353 5.26 3.72 -22.93
CA VAL A 353 5.74 2.64 -22.06
C VAL A 353 6.66 3.23 -21.00
N VAL A 354 6.25 3.15 -19.73
CA VAL A 354 7.12 3.54 -18.61
C VAL A 354 7.93 2.35 -18.14
N ILE A 355 9.25 2.48 -18.18
CA ILE A 355 10.15 1.49 -17.60
C ILE A 355 10.16 1.72 -16.08
N SER A 356 9.74 0.73 -15.31
CA SER A 356 9.67 0.80 -13.84
C SER A 356 10.91 0.21 -13.18
N GLY A 357 11.55 -0.78 -13.82
CA GLY A 357 12.76 -1.41 -13.28
C GLY A 357 13.39 -2.39 -14.26
N HIS A 358 14.50 -2.97 -13.84
CA HIS A 358 15.18 -4.03 -14.58
C HIS A 358 15.83 -5.02 -13.63
N LEU A 359 16.12 -6.21 -14.14
CA LEU A 359 16.94 -7.20 -13.49
C LEU A 359 17.86 -7.87 -14.51
N GLN A 360 19.15 -7.93 -14.20
CA GLN A 360 20.14 -8.51 -15.08
C GLN A 360 20.32 -10.00 -14.78
N PHE A 361 20.47 -10.80 -15.82
CA PHE A 361 20.97 -12.17 -15.77
C PHE A 361 22.20 -12.24 -16.68
N LYS A 362 22.93 -13.34 -16.61
CA LYS A 362 24.13 -13.53 -17.43
C LYS A 362 23.83 -13.46 -18.93
N ASP A 363 22.76 -14.13 -19.36
CA ASP A 363 22.41 -14.30 -20.79
C ASP A 363 21.24 -13.41 -21.25
N PHE A 364 20.59 -12.66 -20.35
CA PHE A 364 19.45 -11.79 -20.66
C PHE A 364 19.22 -10.70 -19.61
N THR A 365 18.45 -9.66 -19.94
CA THR A 365 17.96 -8.66 -19.00
C THR A 365 16.43 -8.69 -19.03
N VAL A 366 15.78 -8.63 -17.87
CA VAL A 366 14.32 -8.48 -17.79
C VAL A 366 13.99 -7.05 -17.44
N VAL A 367 13.05 -6.45 -18.17
CA VAL A 367 12.53 -5.11 -17.95
C VAL A 367 11.14 -5.22 -17.35
N SER A 368 10.93 -4.65 -16.18
CA SER A 368 9.61 -4.36 -15.64
C SER A 368 9.13 -3.04 -16.23
N GLU A 369 8.03 -3.06 -16.96
CA GLU A 369 7.47 -1.89 -17.63
C GLU A 369 5.96 -1.86 -17.52
N ARG A 370 5.37 -0.68 -17.76
CA ARG A 370 3.92 -0.51 -17.78
C ARG A 370 3.47 0.10 -19.09
N SER A 371 2.33 -0.36 -19.58
CA SER A 371 1.66 0.20 -20.74
C SER A 371 0.17 -0.06 -20.64
N GLU A 372 -0.64 0.92 -21.03
CA GLU A 372 -2.11 0.83 -20.98
C GLU A 372 -2.67 0.41 -19.60
N GLY A 373 -2.02 0.84 -18.51
CA GLY A 373 -2.42 0.54 -17.14
C GLY A 373 -2.09 -0.86 -16.63
N LEU A 374 -1.22 -1.61 -17.30
CA LEU A 374 -0.80 -2.94 -16.87
C LEU A 374 0.72 -3.02 -16.66
N GLU A 375 1.12 -3.65 -15.57
CA GLU A 375 2.50 -4.06 -15.33
C GLU A 375 2.82 -5.33 -16.13
N ARG A 376 3.91 -5.32 -16.90
CA ARG A 376 4.34 -6.44 -17.74
C ARG A 376 5.86 -6.60 -17.71
N LEU A 377 6.31 -7.81 -18.04
CA LEU A 377 7.73 -8.16 -18.14
C LEU A 377 8.15 -8.35 -19.59
N ARG A 378 9.21 -7.65 -19.98
CA ARG A 378 9.89 -7.83 -21.27
C ARG A 378 11.26 -8.46 -21.06
N ILE A 379 11.54 -9.54 -21.77
CA ILE A 379 12.81 -10.25 -21.75
C ILE A 379 13.66 -9.75 -22.93
N LEU A 380 14.85 -9.26 -22.62
CA LEU A 380 15.88 -8.83 -23.57
C LEU A 380 17.00 -9.87 -23.56
N PRO A 381 17.03 -10.82 -24.52
CA PRO A 381 18.13 -11.75 -24.58
C PRO A 381 19.43 -11.03 -24.98
N ALA A 382 20.59 -11.56 -24.58
CA ALA A 382 21.89 -11.04 -25.02
C ALA A 382 22.07 -11.12 -26.55
N LYS A 383 21.36 -12.05 -27.21
CA LYS A 383 21.28 -12.21 -28.66
C LYS A 383 19.85 -12.56 -29.06
N GLY A 384 19.32 -11.88 -30.08
CA GLY A 384 17.97 -12.12 -30.61
C GLY A 384 16.99 -11.00 -30.28
N GLU A 385 15.71 -11.25 -30.53
CA GLU A 385 14.64 -10.27 -30.34
C GLU A 385 14.08 -10.29 -28.92
N ALA A 386 13.63 -9.12 -28.46
CA ALA A 386 12.93 -8.99 -27.20
C ALA A 386 11.56 -9.69 -27.25
N THR A 387 11.15 -10.31 -26.15
CA THR A 387 9.84 -10.97 -26.04
C THR A 387 9.13 -10.57 -24.75
N TYR A 388 7.79 -10.69 -24.74
CA TYR A 388 6.98 -10.42 -23.56
C TYR A 388 6.53 -11.71 -22.90
N VAL A 389 6.53 -11.71 -21.56
CA VAL A 389 5.84 -12.75 -20.80
C VAL A 389 4.33 -12.60 -21.04
N GLN A 390 3.71 -13.62 -21.63
CA GLN A 390 2.27 -13.62 -21.94
C GLN A 390 1.41 -13.70 -20.68
N ALA A 391 0.34 -12.90 -20.63
CA ALA A 391 -0.67 -12.92 -19.58
C ALA A 391 -1.92 -13.70 -20.00
N ASP A 392 -2.67 -14.18 -19.01
CA ASP A 392 -3.84 -15.05 -19.23
C ASP A 392 -5.18 -14.29 -19.11
N GLU A 393 -5.18 -13.07 -18.57
CA GLU A 393 -6.38 -12.26 -18.27
C GLU A 393 -6.22 -10.80 -18.77
N PRO A 394 -7.32 -10.07 -19.02
CA PRO A 394 -7.27 -8.71 -19.58
C PRO A 394 -6.87 -7.60 -18.60
N ALA A 395 -7.01 -7.82 -17.29
CA ALA A 395 -6.56 -6.91 -16.24
C ALA A 395 -5.79 -7.71 -15.18
N TYR A 396 -4.46 -7.57 -15.21
CA TYR A 396 -3.52 -8.35 -14.40
C TYR A 396 -2.36 -7.45 -13.93
N SER A 397 -1.59 -7.96 -12.97
CA SER A 397 -0.25 -7.44 -12.67
C SER A 397 0.76 -8.57 -12.71
N MET A 398 1.93 -8.24 -13.27
CA MET A 398 3.01 -9.18 -13.48
C MET A 398 4.35 -8.49 -13.20
N GLY A 399 4.95 -8.83 -12.07
CA GLY A 399 6.18 -8.22 -11.58
C GLY A 399 7.29 -9.25 -11.35
N LEU A 400 8.53 -8.78 -11.30
CA LEU A 400 9.68 -9.60 -10.91
C LEU A 400 9.47 -10.19 -9.50
N SER A 401 9.87 -11.45 -9.32
CA SER A 401 9.91 -12.11 -8.01
C SER A 401 11.37 -12.34 -7.58
N THR A 402 11.61 -13.18 -6.57
CA THR A 402 12.95 -13.45 -6.06
C THR A 402 13.81 -14.21 -7.06
N ASN A 403 14.83 -13.55 -7.60
CA ASN A 403 15.81 -14.10 -8.54
C ASN A 403 17.23 -13.88 -7.99
N ALA A 404 17.58 -14.66 -6.96
CA ALA A 404 18.79 -14.47 -6.18
C ALA A 404 20.10 -14.78 -6.93
N THR A 405 20.05 -15.59 -7.99
CA THR A 405 21.22 -15.97 -8.81
C THR A 405 21.05 -15.45 -10.23
N ALA A 406 22.13 -14.97 -10.85
CA ALA A 406 22.10 -14.43 -12.21
C ALA A 406 22.40 -15.50 -13.28
N GLU A 407 23.04 -16.59 -12.87
CA GLU A 407 23.47 -17.73 -13.68
C GLU A 407 22.35 -18.77 -13.80
N THR A 408 21.23 -18.37 -14.41
CA THR A 408 20.08 -19.25 -14.62
C THR A 408 19.35 -18.88 -15.91
N ASP A 409 18.71 -19.88 -16.52
CA ASP A 409 17.79 -19.69 -17.66
C ASP A 409 16.33 -19.48 -17.20
N TRP A 410 16.10 -19.52 -15.89
CA TRP A 410 14.76 -19.44 -15.29
C TRP A 410 14.53 -18.05 -14.69
N LEU A 411 13.55 -17.35 -15.26
CA LEU A 411 12.99 -16.13 -14.69
C LEU A 411 11.88 -16.50 -13.71
N ARG A 412 12.02 -16.13 -12.44
CA ARG A 412 10.93 -16.17 -11.47
C ARG A 412 10.16 -14.84 -11.48
N TYR A 413 8.84 -14.91 -11.66
CA TYR A 413 7.96 -13.75 -11.63
C TYR A 413 6.71 -14.03 -10.82
N SER A 414 6.07 -12.95 -10.39
CA SER A 414 4.76 -12.98 -9.73
C SER A 414 3.67 -12.66 -10.75
N TYR A 415 2.52 -13.30 -10.61
CA TYR A 415 1.33 -13.05 -11.43
C TYR A 415 0.08 -13.01 -10.55
N THR A 416 -0.81 -12.06 -10.80
CA THR A 416 -2.12 -11.98 -10.16
C THR A 416 -3.09 -11.19 -11.04
N SER A 417 -4.39 -11.31 -10.77
CA SER A 417 -5.44 -10.47 -11.34
C SER A 417 -6.51 -10.21 -10.28
N LEU A 418 -7.57 -9.49 -10.61
CA LEU A 418 -8.70 -9.33 -9.70
C LEU A 418 -9.43 -10.66 -9.35
N ALA A 419 -9.23 -11.73 -10.12
CA ALA A 419 -9.83 -13.06 -9.89
C ALA A 419 -8.80 -14.20 -9.75
N THR A 420 -7.53 -13.99 -10.09
CA THR A 420 -6.47 -15.00 -9.96
C THR A 420 -5.60 -14.69 -8.75
N PRO A 421 -5.59 -15.56 -7.72
CA PRO A 421 -4.73 -15.43 -6.55
C PRO A 421 -3.25 -15.28 -6.92
N PRO A 422 -2.43 -14.62 -6.07
CA PRO A 422 -1.02 -14.43 -6.37
C PRO A 422 -0.31 -15.76 -6.62
N SER A 423 0.45 -15.80 -7.70
CA SER A 423 1.22 -16.97 -8.11
C SER A 423 2.68 -16.61 -8.28
N THR A 424 3.58 -17.48 -7.82
CA THR A 424 5.00 -17.46 -8.16
C THR A 424 5.24 -18.47 -9.27
N ILE A 425 5.71 -17.98 -10.40
CA ILE A 425 5.88 -18.76 -11.63
C ILE A 425 7.32 -18.63 -12.09
N GLU A 426 7.88 -19.73 -12.57
CA GLU A 426 9.16 -19.78 -13.27
C GLU A 426 8.92 -19.93 -14.77
N LEU A 427 9.63 -19.13 -15.57
CA LEU A 427 9.67 -19.20 -17.03
C LEU A 427 11.09 -19.49 -17.47
N ASN A 428 11.30 -20.58 -18.17
CA ASN A 428 12.57 -20.83 -18.84
C ASN A 428 12.64 -19.96 -20.11
N VAL A 429 13.55 -18.99 -20.14
CA VAL A 429 13.59 -17.99 -21.22
C VAL A 429 14.11 -18.55 -22.56
N LYS A 430 14.75 -19.72 -22.55
CA LYS A 430 15.25 -20.40 -23.77
C LYS A 430 14.20 -21.30 -24.41
N THR A 431 13.39 -22.00 -23.61
CA THR A 431 12.43 -23.00 -24.09
C THR A 431 10.98 -22.52 -24.07
N GLY A 432 10.67 -21.47 -23.29
CA GLY A 432 9.30 -21.00 -23.06
C GLY A 432 8.51 -21.80 -22.02
N GLU A 433 9.12 -22.83 -21.40
CA GLU A 433 8.48 -23.66 -20.38
C GLU A 433 8.08 -22.82 -19.15
N ARG A 434 6.83 -22.97 -18.69
CA ARG A 434 6.29 -22.33 -17.49
C ARG A 434 6.05 -23.36 -16.38
N LYS A 435 6.49 -23.04 -15.16
CA LYS A 435 6.27 -23.83 -13.95
C LYS A 435 5.64 -22.97 -12.87
N VAL A 436 4.43 -23.29 -12.45
CA VAL A 436 3.84 -22.66 -11.26
C VAL A 436 4.50 -23.29 -10.04
N LEU A 437 5.28 -22.52 -9.28
CA LEU A 437 5.92 -22.99 -8.06
C LEU A 437 4.96 -22.95 -6.87
N LYS A 438 4.11 -21.92 -6.83
CA LYS A 438 3.06 -21.76 -5.84
C LYS A 438 1.97 -20.86 -6.41
N GLU A 439 0.72 -21.25 -6.23
CA GLU A 439 -0.45 -20.36 -6.27
C GLU A 439 -0.93 -20.22 -4.82
N GLU A 440 -1.17 -19.00 -4.35
CA GLU A 440 -1.65 -18.77 -2.99
C GLU A 440 -3.03 -19.42 -2.81
N PRO A 441 -3.18 -20.40 -1.90
CA PRO A 441 -4.44 -21.11 -1.76
C PRO A 441 -5.50 -20.20 -1.15
N VAL A 442 -6.67 -20.14 -1.78
CA VAL A 442 -7.85 -19.44 -1.26
C VAL A 442 -8.83 -20.49 -0.74
N LEU A 443 -8.85 -20.66 0.58
CA LEU A 443 -9.71 -21.62 1.25
C LEU A 443 -11.19 -21.19 1.19
N GLY A 444 -12.12 -22.05 1.64
CA GLY A 444 -13.54 -21.73 1.66
C GLY A 444 -14.27 -21.88 0.33
N GLY A 445 -13.70 -22.64 -0.62
CA GLY A 445 -14.36 -22.99 -1.88
C GLY A 445 -14.30 -21.90 -2.96
N TYR A 446 -13.32 -21.00 -2.89
CA TYR A 446 -13.08 -20.02 -3.94
C TYR A 446 -12.79 -20.72 -5.27
N ASP A 447 -13.46 -20.27 -6.32
CA ASP A 447 -13.21 -20.67 -7.70
C ASP A 447 -13.24 -19.42 -8.57
N LYS A 448 -12.14 -19.15 -9.26
CA LYS A 448 -11.99 -17.98 -10.13
C LYS A 448 -13.02 -17.95 -11.26
N ALA A 449 -13.54 -19.10 -11.69
CA ALA A 449 -14.58 -19.18 -12.72
C ALA A 449 -15.93 -18.55 -12.29
N ASN A 450 -16.11 -18.31 -10.99
CA ASN A 450 -17.29 -17.59 -10.46
C ASN A 450 -17.22 -16.08 -10.66
N TYR A 451 -16.12 -15.54 -11.20
CA TYR A 451 -15.90 -14.11 -11.35
C TYR A 451 -15.52 -13.75 -12.77
N VAL A 452 -15.92 -12.55 -13.19
CA VAL A 452 -15.58 -11.97 -14.49
C VAL A 452 -14.71 -10.75 -14.25
N VAL A 453 -13.57 -10.70 -14.93
CA VAL A 453 -12.66 -9.55 -14.96
C VAL A 453 -12.81 -8.83 -16.29
N GLU A 454 -13.07 -7.52 -16.25
CA GLU A 454 -13.16 -6.66 -17.43
C GLU A 454 -12.19 -5.47 -17.32
N ARG A 455 -11.76 -4.97 -18.49
CA ARG A 455 -11.01 -3.72 -18.62
C ARG A 455 -11.83 -2.74 -19.45
N LEU A 456 -12.18 -1.60 -18.86
CA LEU A 456 -13.01 -0.56 -19.48
C LEU A 456 -12.21 0.75 -19.64
N TRP A 457 -12.77 1.69 -20.40
CA TRP A 457 -12.18 3.00 -20.65
C TRP A 457 -13.24 4.11 -20.49
N ALA A 458 -13.29 4.71 -19.31
CA ALA A 458 -14.23 5.79 -19.01
C ALA A 458 -13.79 7.10 -19.69
N PRO A 459 -14.69 7.87 -20.33
CA PRO A 459 -14.36 9.19 -20.83
C PRO A 459 -14.19 10.18 -19.66
N ALA A 460 -13.09 10.94 -19.65
CA ALA A 460 -12.96 12.09 -18.74
C ALA A 460 -13.69 13.32 -19.31
N ARG A 461 -14.04 14.27 -18.45
CA ARG A 461 -14.73 15.51 -18.84
C ARG A 461 -13.94 16.47 -19.73
N ASP A 462 -12.64 16.25 -19.92
CA ASP A 462 -11.82 17.02 -20.87
C ASP A 462 -12.05 16.61 -22.34
N GLY A 463 -12.82 15.54 -22.58
CA GLY A 463 -13.25 15.09 -23.90
C GLY A 463 -12.20 14.32 -24.71
N VAL A 464 -10.95 14.26 -24.23
CA VAL A 464 -9.84 13.59 -24.93
C VAL A 464 -9.26 12.43 -24.14
N THR A 465 -9.32 12.51 -22.82
CA THR A 465 -8.73 11.51 -21.92
C THR A 465 -9.67 10.33 -21.75
N ARG A 466 -9.09 9.12 -21.80
CA ARG A 466 -9.77 7.85 -21.52
C ARG A 466 -9.12 7.21 -20.30
N ILE A 467 -9.87 7.13 -19.21
CA ILE A 467 -9.41 6.62 -17.92
C ILE A 467 -9.59 5.09 -17.93
N PRO A 468 -8.51 4.30 -17.80
CA PRO A 468 -8.64 2.85 -17.67
C PRO A 468 -9.40 2.49 -16.38
N VAL A 469 -10.19 1.42 -16.43
CA VAL A 469 -10.88 0.87 -15.26
C VAL A 469 -10.69 -0.64 -15.25
N SER A 470 -10.17 -1.18 -14.15
CA SER A 470 -10.19 -2.64 -13.91
C SER A 470 -11.41 -2.99 -13.07
N LEU A 471 -12.25 -3.87 -13.60
CA LEU A 471 -13.53 -4.23 -13.00
C LEU A 471 -13.58 -5.73 -12.71
N VAL A 472 -14.11 -6.11 -11.55
CA VAL A 472 -14.44 -7.50 -11.22
C VAL A 472 -15.81 -7.60 -10.57
N TYR A 473 -16.55 -8.64 -10.94
CA TYR A 473 -17.86 -8.93 -10.39
C TYR A 473 -18.18 -10.43 -10.50
N ARG A 474 -19.18 -10.88 -9.75
CA ARG A 474 -19.62 -12.28 -9.78
C ARG A 474 -20.32 -12.61 -11.11
N SER A 475 -19.99 -13.75 -11.69
CA SER A 475 -20.61 -14.28 -12.91
C SER A 475 -22.14 -14.26 -12.81
N GLY A 476 -22.80 -13.82 -13.88
CA GLY A 476 -24.26 -13.65 -13.93
C GLY A 476 -24.78 -12.27 -13.53
N LEU A 477 -23.89 -11.29 -13.26
CA LEU A 477 -24.27 -9.89 -13.09
C LEU A 477 -25.15 -9.39 -14.26
N LYS A 478 -26.28 -8.78 -13.95
CA LYS A 478 -27.12 -8.08 -14.92
C LYS A 478 -26.68 -6.62 -15.00
N LYS A 479 -26.26 -6.15 -16.17
CA LYS A 479 -25.93 -4.74 -16.44
C LYS A 479 -27.22 -3.91 -16.63
N ASP A 480 -28.10 -3.94 -15.63
CA ASP A 480 -29.41 -3.27 -15.63
C ASP A 480 -29.48 -2.05 -14.68
N GLY A 481 -28.38 -1.74 -14.00
CA GLY A 481 -28.25 -0.62 -13.07
C GLY A 481 -28.76 -0.91 -11.66
N SER A 482 -28.80 -2.18 -11.24
CA SER A 482 -29.29 -2.58 -9.91
C SER A 482 -28.19 -2.92 -8.89
N ALA A 483 -26.99 -3.27 -9.35
CA ALA A 483 -25.89 -3.73 -8.49
C ALA A 483 -25.25 -2.59 -7.70
N ALA A 484 -24.63 -2.91 -6.56
CA ALA A 484 -23.86 -1.94 -5.79
C ALA A 484 -22.41 -1.85 -6.29
N LEU A 485 -21.76 -0.70 -6.09
CA LEU A 485 -20.36 -0.45 -6.45
C LEU A 485 -19.50 -0.28 -5.20
N PHE A 486 -18.31 -0.87 -5.19
CA PHE A 486 -17.19 -0.48 -4.33
C PHE A 486 -16.02 -0.04 -5.22
N GLN A 487 -15.81 1.27 -5.34
CA GLN A 487 -14.79 1.88 -6.21
C GLN A 487 -13.58 2.33 -5.40
N TYR A 488 -12.38 1.96 -5.86
CA TYR A 488 -11.10 2.29 -5.24
C TYR A 488 -10.20 3.08 -6.20
N ALA A 489 -9.43 4.03 -5.65
CA ALA A 489 -8.28 4.65 -6.32
C ALA A 489 -7.31 5.31 -5.31
N TYR A 490 -6.11 5.61 -5.79
CA TYR A 490 -5.09 6.35 -5.06
C TYR A 490 -4.77 7.72 -5.71
N GLY A 491 -4.14 7.72 -6.88
CA GLY A 491 -4.03 8.89 -7.76
C GLY A 491 -3.02 9.97 -7.35
N SER A 492 -1.88 9.59 -6.75
CA SER A 492 -0.80 10.53 -6.38
C SER A 492 0.59 9.88 -6.49
N TYR A 493 1.65 10.71 -6.55
CA TYR A 493 3.06 10.32 -6.59
C TYR A 493 3.49 9.43 -7.76
N GLY A 494 2.64 9.31 -8.80
CA GLY A 494 2.84 8.34 -9.86
C GLY A 494 2.69 6.88 -9.39
N SER A 495 2.11 6.65 -8.21
CA SER A 495 1.83 5.32 -7.70
C SER A 495 0.65 4.70 -8.45
N SER A 496 0.86 3.53 -9.05
CA SER A 496 -0.15 2.80 -9.82
C SER A 496 -0.97 1.85 -8.93
N SER A 497 -2.28 1.80 -9.15
CA SER A 497 -3.19 0.88 -8.46
C SER A 497 -3.40 -0.39 -9.27
N ASP A 498 -2.47 -1.33 -9.18
CA ASP A 498 -2.50 -2.56 -9.99
C ASP A 498 -3.71 -3.47 -9.72
N PRO A 499 -4.28 -4.13 -10.77
CA PRO A 499 -5.35 -5.10 -10.61
C PRO A 499 -4.82 -6.42 -10.02
N ALA A 500 -4.80 -6.49 -8.69
CA ALA A 500 -4.35 -7.65 -7.92
C ALA A 500 -5.47 -8.29 -7.09
N PHE A 501 -5.34 -9.58 -6.82
CA PHE A 501 -6.31 -10.34 -6.06
C PHE A 501 -6.32 -9.87 -4.60
N SER A 502 -7.52 -9.71 -4.03
CA SER A 502 -7.68 -9.41 -2.62
C SER A 502 -8.72 -10.33 -1.97
N PRO A 503 -8.36 -11.09 -0.92
CA PRO A 503 -9.33 -11.92 -0.20
C PRO A 503 -10.44 -11.09 0.47
N THR A 504 -10.19 -9.80 0.73
CA THR A 504 -11.18 -8.89 1.32
C THR A 504 -12.26 -8.47 0.34
N VAL A 505 -11.96 -8.48 -0.95
CA VAL A 505 -12.92 -8.11 -2.00
C VAL A 505 -13.88 -9.26 -2.28
N VAL A 506 -13.45 -10.52 -2.13
CA VAL A 506 -14.27 -11.71 -2.40
C VAL A 506 -15.60 -11.68 -1.63
N SER A 507 -15.60 -11.32 -0.34
CA SER A 507 -16.84 -11.22 0.45
C SER A 507 -17.83 -10.17 -0.07
N LEU A 508 -17.35 -9.12 -0.75
CA LEU A 508 -18.20 -8.13 -1.42
C LEU A 508 -18.76 -8.72 -2.72
N LEU A 509 -17.92 -9.39 -3.53
CA LEU A 509 -18.33 -10.02 -4.78
C LEU A 509 -19.38 -11.10 -4.56
N ASP A 510 -19.21 -11.91 -3.52
CA ASP A 510 -20.16 -12.97 -3.12
C ASP A 510 -21.56 -12.42 -2.81
N ARG A 511 -21.64 -11.14 -2.42
CA ARG A 511 -22.86 -10.39 -2.12
C ARG A 511 -23.35 -9.53 -3.29
N GLY A 512 -22.81 -9.74 -4.50
CA GLY A 512 -23.24 -9.06 -5.71
C GLY A 512 -22.76 -7.61 -5.83
N VAL A 513 -21.77 -7.21 -5.03
CA VAL A 513 -21.10 -5.91 -5.18
C VAL A 513 -20.12 -6.00 -6.36
N VAL A 514 -20.13 -4.99 -7.21
CA VAL A 514 -19.13 -4.79 -8.26
C VAL A 514 -17.93 -4.07 -7.66
N TYR A 515 -16.71 -4.57 -7.90
CA TYR A 515 -15.49 -3.89 -7.47
C TYR A 515 -14.78 -3.26 -8.67
N ALA A 516 -14.41 -1.98 -8.54
CA ALA A 516 -13.74 -1.22 -9.58
C ALA A 516 -12.48 -0.54 -9.06
N ILE A 517 -11.38 -0.63 -9.81
CA ILE A 517 -10.21 0.22 -9.64
C ILE A 517 -10.24 1.28 -10.75
N ALA A 518 -10.30 2.55 -10.35
CA ALA A 518 -10.22 3.68 -11.27
C ALA A 518 -8.77 4.15 -11.40
N HIS A 519 -8.17 3.96 -12.58
CA HIS A 519 -6.77 4.29 -12.86
C HIS A 519 -6.61 5.77 -13.21
N ILE A 520 -6.98 6.65 -12.27
CA ILE A 520 -7.09 8.10 -12.43
C ILE A 520 -5.74 8.81 -12.59
N ARG A 521 -5.74 10.01 -13.19
CA ARG A 521 -4.52 10.84 -13.28
C ARG A 521 -3.95 11.14 -11.89
N GLY A 522 -2.62 11.26 -11.84
CA GLY A 522 -1.81 11.35 -10.62
C GLY A 522 -1.17 10.00 -10.23
N GLY A 523 -1.70 8.89 -10.73
CA GLY A 523 -0.95 7.63 -10.87
C GLY A 523 -0.10 7.62 -12.14
N GLN A 524 0.59 6.52 -12.44
CA GLN A 524 1.49 6.38 -13.60
C GLN A 524 1.14 5.20 -14.52
N GLU A 525 -0.11 4.74 -14.47
CA GLU A 525 -0.67 3.64 -15.24
C GLU A 525 -0.50 3.82 -16.76
N MET A 526 -0.62 5.06 -17.24
CA MET A 526 -0.48 5.43 -18.66
C MET A 526 0.86 6.10 -18.99
N GLY A 527 1.85 6.01 -18.09
CA GLY A 527 3.15 6.67 -18.21
C GLY A 527 3.25 7.99 -17.44
N ARG A 528 4.42 8.63 -17.50
CA ARG A 528 4.78 9.80 -16.67
C ARG A 528 3.84 10.99 -16.87
N SER A 529 3.36 11.22 -18.09
CA SER A 529 2.39 12.29 -18.35
C SER A 529 1.08 12.12 -17.57
N TRP A 530 0.68 10.87 -17.28
CA TRP A 530 -0.51 10.58 -16.48
C TRP A 530 -0.38 11.08 -15.04
N TYR A 531 0.83 11.00 -14.50
CA TYR A 531 1.18 11.52 -13.17
C TYR A 531 1.29 13.05 -13.20
N GLU A 532 2.04 13.60 -14.16
CA GLU A 532 2.20 15.05 -14.31
C GLU A 532 0.86 15.77 -14.56
N ASP A 533 -0.10 15.11 -15.20
CA ASP A 533 -1.46 15.62 -15.41
C ASP A 533 -2.40 15.44 -14.20
N GLY A 534 -1.92 14.95 -13.06
CA GLY A 534 -2.68 14.80 -11.81
C GLY A 534 -1.90 15.23 -10.56
N LYS A 535 -0.97 16.17 -10.70
CA LYS A 535 -0.20 16.77 -9.59
C LYS A 535 -0.10 18.29 -9.74
N LEU A 536 0.42 18.97 -8.71
CA LEU A 536 0.59 20.44 -8.70
C LEU A 536 -0.71 21.15 -9.16
N LEU A 537 -0.60 22.09 -10.11
CA LEU A 537 -1.72 22.88 -10.65
C LEU A 537 -2.67 22.09 -11.56
N LYS A 538 -2.50 20.77 -11.64
CA LYS A 538 -3.41 19.85 -12.33
C LYS A 538 -4.05 18.84 -11.38
N LYS A 539 -3.82 18.96 -10.07
CA LYS A 539 -4.28 17.97 -9.09
C LYS A 539 -5.79 17.71 -9.11
N ILE A 540 -6.59 18.71 -9.48
CA ILE A 540 -8.06 18.55 -9.59
C ILE A 540 -8.46 17.44 -10.55
N ASN A 541 -7.65 17.15 -11.58
CA ASN A 541 -7.90 16.06 -12.52
C ASN A 541 -8.06 14.71 -11.82
N THR A 542 -7.27 14.43 -10.79
CA THR A 542 -7.38 13.20 -9.97
C THR A 542 -8.82 13.04 -9.43
N PHE A 543 -9.39 14.11 -8.86
CA PHE A 543 -10.73 14.06 -8.25
C PHE A 543 -11.83 13.96 -9.30
N THR A 544 -11.69 14.71 -10.39
CA THR A 544 -12.68 14.71 -11.46
C THR A 544 -12.71 13.40 -12.23
N ASP A 545 -11.55 12.79 -12.48
CA ASP A 545 -11.45 11.48 -13.14
C ASP A 545 -12.17 10.39 -12.34
N PHE A 546 -12.02 10.40 -11.00
CA PHE A 546 -12.70 9.44 -10.13
C PHE A 546 -14.23 9.57 -10.16
N VAL A 547 -14.72 10.81 -10.18
CA VAL A 547 -16.15 11.11 -10.34
C VAL A 547 -16.65 10.71 -11.73
N ASP A 548 -15.85 10.95 -12.78
CA ASP A 548 -16.21 10.62 -14.15
C ASP A 548 -16.30 9.09 -14.36
N VAL A 549 -15.39 8.31 -13.76
CA VAL A 549 -15.48 6.83 -13.72
C VAL A 549 -16.74 6.36 -13.01
N THR A 550 -17.07 6.96 -11.85
CA THR A 550 -18.29 6.63 -11.11
C THR A 550 -19.53 6.82 -11.98
N ARG A 551 -19.64 8.00 -12.61
CA ARG A 551 -20.78 8.35 -13.47
C ARG A 551 -20.85 7.48 -14.72
N PHE A 552 -19.70 7.12 -15.30
CA PHE A 552 -19.62 6.20 -16.43
C PHE A 552 -20.16 4.80 -16.09
N LEU A 553 -19.75 4.21 -14.96
CA LEU A 553 -20.24 2.89 -14.55
C LEU A 553 -21.75 2.88 -14.27
N VAL A 554 -22.28 3.99 -13.74
CA VAL A 554 -23.72 4.20 -13.57
C VAL A 554 -24.44 4.33 -14.93
N SER A 555 -23.91 5.15 -15.85
CA SER A 555 -24.55 5.38 -17.16
C SER A 555 -24.57 4.13 -18.04
N GLU A 556 -23.50 3.34 -17.98
CA GLU A 556 -23.38 2.04 -18.64
C GLU A 556 -24.15 0.92 -17.93
N ARG A 557 -24.91 1.28 -16.87
CA ARG A 557 -25.81 0.39 -16.11
C ARG A 557 -25.12 -0.81 -15.46
N TYR A 558 -23.82 -0.71 -15.17
CA TYR A 558 -23.15 -1.71 -14.32
C TYR A 558 -23.70 -1.67 -12.90
N VAL A 559 -23.99 -0.47 -12.39
CA VAL A 559 -24.31 -0.25 -10.97
C VAL A 559 -25.43 0.78 -10.81
N ALA A 560 -26.07 0.76 -9.65
CA ALA A 560 -27.12 1.68 -9.27
C ALA A 560 -26.52 3.01 -8.77
N LYS A 561 -27.12 4.14 -9.21
CA LYS A 561 -26.67 5.49 -8.86
C LYS A 561 -26.68 5.79 -7.35
N ASP A 562 -27.55 5.14 -6.60
CA ASP A 562 -27.79 5.33 -5.17
C ASP A 562 -27.13 4.24 -4.29
N ARG A 563 -26.35 3.34 -4.91
CA ARG A 563 -25.63 2.25 -4.23
C ARG A 563 -24.14 2.26 -4.58
N VAL A 564 -23.54 3.45 -4.53
CA VAL A 564 -22.12 3.66 -4.80
C VAL A 564 -21.33 3.86 -3.52
N ALA A 565 -20.32 3.04 -3.31
CA ALA A 565 -19.33 3.20 -2.27
C ALA A 565 -17.96 3.56 -2.87
N ALA A 566 -17.25 4.49 -2.25
CA ALA A 566 -15.89 4.87 -2.63
C ALA A 566 -14.90 4.63 -1.49
N MET A 567 -13.65 4.30 -1.84
CA MET A 567 -12.57 4.05 -0.88
C MET A 567 -11.23 4.63 -1.37
N GLY A 568 -10.48 5.23 -0.46
CA GLY A 568 -9.10 5.62 -0.64
C GLY A 568 -8.39 5.79 0.71
N GLY A 569 -7.06 5.68 0.72
CA GLY A 569 -6.26 5.86 1.94
C GLY A 569 -5.01 6.71 1.71
N SER A 570 -4.49 7.36 2.75
CA SER A 570 -3.35 8.30 2.67
C SER A 570 -3.66 9.45 1.68
N ALA A 571 -2.90 9.62 0.60
CA ALA A 571 -3.28 10.55 -0.48
C ALA A 571 -4.53 10.12 -1.28
N GLY A 572 -4.92 8.84 -1.25
CA GLY A 572 -6.25 8.43 -1.67
C GLY A 572 -7.34 8.91 -0.71
N GLY A 573 -7.00 9.21 0.55
CA GLY A 573 -7.87 9.87 1.51
C GLY A 573 -8.09 11.36 1.22
N LEU A 574 -7.08 12.05 0.66
CA LEU A 574 -7.23 13.38 0.04
C LEU A 574 -8.29 13.32 -1.06
N LEU A 575 -8.18 12.34 -1.96
CA LEU A 575 -9.19 12.10 -2.99
C LEU A 575 -10.59 11.93 -2.39
N MET A 576 -10.74 11.08 -1.36
CA MET A 576 -12.03 10.86 -0.69
C MET A 576 -12.61 12.16 -0.08
N GLY A 577 -11.77 12.95 0.59
CA GLY A 577 -12.20 14.23 1.16
C GLY A 577 -12.62 15.25 0.09
N ALA A 578 -11.90 15.32 -1.02
CA ALA A 578 -12.21 16.22 -2.13
C ALA A 578 -13.54 15.85 -2.81
N ILE A 579 -13.77 14.57 -3.14
CA ILE A 579 -15.02 14.14 -3.79
C ILE A 579 -16.23 14.28 -2.86
N ALA A 580 -16.05 14.15 -1.54
CA ALA A 580 -17.11 14.39 -0.56
C ALA A 580 -17.56 15.86 -0.57
N ASN A 581 -16.67 16.80 -0.85
CA ASN A 581 -17.01 18.22 -1.01
C ASN A 581 -17.57 18.53 -2.42
N MET A 582 -16.97 17.96 -3.47
CA MET A 582 -17.25 18.31 -4.86
C MET A 582 -18.48 17.61 -5.46
N ALA A 583 -18.74 16.37 -5.08
CA ALA A 583 -19.80 15.54 -5.64
C ALA A 583 -20.45 14.60 -4.61
N PRO A 584 -20.87 15.08 -3.42
CA PRO A 584 -21.43 14.24 -2.37
C PRO A 584 -22.63 13.40 -2.83
N GLN A 585 -23.41 13.91 -3.79
CA GLN A 585 -24.61 13.25 -4.32
C GLN A 585 -24.33 11.99 -5.15
N ASP A 586 -23.09 11.79 -5.61
CA ASP A 586 -22.73 10.64 -6.45
C ASP A 586 -22.37 9.39 -5.62
N TYR A 587 -22.29 9.54 -4.28
CA TYR A 587 -21.87 8.48 -3.37
C TYR A 587 -22.90 8.25 -2.27
N ARG A 588 -23.15 6.98 -1.96
CA ARG A 588 -23.95 6.57 -0.80
C ARG A 588 -23.08 6.51 0.45
N VAL A 589 -21.85 6.01 0.31
CA VAL A 589 -20.90 5.85 1.41
C VAL A 589 -19.46 6.06 0.94
N ILE A 590 -18.62 6.68 1.77
CA ILE A 590 -17.20 6.92 1.52
C ILE A 590 -16.38 6.36 2.69
N VAL A 591 -15.31 5.61 2.36
CA VAL A 591 -14.32 5.13 3.33
C VAL A 591 -13.00 5.86 3.08
N SER A 592 -12.56 6.64 4.07
CA SER A 592 -11.36 7.46 4.02
C SER A 592 -10.37 7.00 5.10
N GLN A 593 -9.30 6.31 4.72
CA GLN A 593 -8.33 5.74 5.66
C GLN A 593 -7.09 6.62 5.77
N VAL A 594 -6.63 6.90 6.99
CA VAL A 594 -5.46 7.76 7.30
C VAL A 594 -5.35 8.98 6.36
N PRO A 595 -6.40 9.81 6.21
CA PRO A 595 -6.54 10.66 5.04
C PRO A 595 -5.82 12.01 5.17
N PHE A 596 -5.03 12.37 4.16
CA PHE A 596 -4.41 13.69 4.05
C PHE A 596 -5.48 14.73 3.68
N VAL A 597 -5.90 15.57 4.63
CA VAL A 597 -7.12 16.39 4.48
C VAL A 597 -6.95 17.84 4.92
N ASP A 598 -5.92 18.17 5.68
CA ASP A 598 -5.60 19.53 6.11
C ASP A 598 -4.46 20.12 5.26
N VAL A 599 -4.64 20.05 3.94
CA VAL A 599 -3.58 20.23 2.94
C VAL A 599 -2.84 21.55 3.11
N VAL A 600 -3.55 22.68 3.17
CA VAL A 600 -2.90 23.99 3.19
C VAL A 600 -2.19 24.26 4.51
N THR A 601 -2.79 23.88 5.64
CA THR A 601 -2.18 24.11 6.97
C THR A 601 -0.95 23.24 7.16
N THR A 602 -1.02 21.95 6.81
CA THR A 602 0.11 21.03 6.88
C THR A 602 1.24 21.49 5.96
N MET A 603 0.93 21.83 4.70
CA MET A 603 1.96 22.21 3.72
C MET A 603 2.58 23.59 3.95
N LEU A 604 2.03 24.42 4.84
CA LEU A 604 2.67 25.66 5.30
C LEU A 604 3.73 25.41 6.38
N ASP A 605 3.70 24.26 7.05
CA ASP A 605 4.51 23.96 8.24
C ASP A 605 5.54 22.86 7.97
N GLU A 606 6.80 23.28 7.83
CA GLU A 606 7.96 22.41 7.58
C GLU A 606 8.43 21.62 8.82
N SER A 607 7.83 21.85 10.00
CA SER A 607 8.10 21.02 11.18
C SER A 607 7.41 19.66 11.13
N ILE A 608 6.39 19.51 10.28
CA ILE A 608 5.65 18.28 10.09
C ILE A 608 6.44 17.36 9.13
N PRO A 609 6.61 16.07 9.46
CA PRO A 609 7.25 15.12 8.55
C PRO A 609 6.61 15.13 7.15
N LEU A 610 7.42 14.86 6.12
CA LEU A 610 7.07 14.86 4.69
C LEU A 610 6.85 16.23 4.02
N THR A 611 6.43 17.29 4.73
CA THR A 611 6.05 18.58 4.11
C THR A 611 7.05 19.09 3.07
N THR A 612 8.35 19.12 3.39
CA THR A 612 9.38 19.63 2.46
C THR A 612 9.54 18.77 1.21
N ASN A 613 9.39 17.45 1.33
CA ASN A 613 9.49 16.51 0.21
C ASN A 613 8.27 16.60 -0.71
N GLU A 614 7.11 16.98 -0.17
CA GLU A 614 5.84 16.99 -0.91
C GLU A 614 5.56 18.30 -1.67
N PHE A 615 6.43 19.31 -1.58
CA PHE A 615 6.28 20.54 -2.37
C PHE A 615 6.25 20.27 -3.88
N ASP A 616 7.01 19.29 -4.35
CA ASP A 616 7.04 18.89 -5.75
C ASP A 616 5.84 17.99 -6.13
N GLU A 617 4.98 17.59 -5.18
CA GLU A 617 3.74 16.84 -5.43
C GLU A 617 2.52 17.78 -5.47
N TRP A 618 2.31 18.59 -4.42
CA TRP A 618 1.12 19.43 -4.27
C TRP A 618 1.33 20.89 -4.67
N GLY A 619 2.57 21.38 -4.53
CA GLY A 619 2.93 22.79 -4.54
C GLY A 619 3.37 23.28 -3.17
N ASN A 620 4.05 24.43 -3.13
CA ASN A 620 4.41 25.08 -1.88
C ASN A 620 3.45 26.26 -1.62
N PRO A 621 2.52 26.17 -0.64
CA PRO A 621 1.52 27.21 -0.39
C PRO A 621 2.09 28.49 0.23
N LYS A 622 3.42 28.60 0.40
CA LYS A 622 4.07 29.89 0.66
C LYS A 622 4.09 30.77 -0.60
N ASP A 623 3.94 30.18 -1.79
CA ASP A 623 3.67 30.87 -3.04
C ASP A 623 2.14 31.08 -3.19
N PRO A 624 1.67 32.32 -3.45
CA PRO A 624 0.24 32.62 -3.60
C PRO A 624 -0.49 31.76 -4.65
N GLN A 625 0.16 31.41 -5.77
CA GLN A 625 -0.46 30.62 -6.83
C GLN A 625 -0.78 29.20 -6.36
N TYR A 626 0.16 28.57 -5.66
CA TYR A 626 -0.05 27.24 -5.08
C TYR A 626 -1.00 27.33 -3.88
N TYR A 627 -0.92 28.38 -3.07
CA TYR A 627 -1.87 28.61 -1.98
C TYR A 627 -3.31 28.61 -2.48
N ASP A 628 -3.63 29.44 -3.47
CA ASP A 628 -4.99 29.56 -4.01
C ASP A 628 -5.47 28.25 -4.66
N TYR A 629 -4.59 27.60 -5.43
CA TYR A 629 -4.92 26.34 -6.09
C TYR A 629 -5.15 25.19 -5.08
N MET A 630 -4.24 25.01 -4.11
CA MET A 630 -4.37 24.01 -3.06
C MET A 630 -5.59 24.25 -2.20
N LEU A 631 -5.85 25.52 -1.84
CA LEU A 631 -7.03 25.89 -1.06
C LEU A 631 -8.32 25.51 -1.78
N SER A 632 -8.37 25.60 -3.11
CA SER A 632 -9.56 25.26 -3.91
C SER A 632 -10.03 23.81 -3.79
N TYR A 633 -9.13 22.88 -3.40
CA TYR A 633 -9.46 21.46 -3.25
C TYR A 633 -9.19 20.89 -1.85
N SER A 634 -8.46 21.60 -0.98
CA SER A 634 -8.13 21.16 0.38
C SER A 634 -9.39 20.70 1.14
N PRO A 635 -9.51 19.41 1.50
CA PRO A 635 -10.76 18.87 2.02
C PRO A 635 -11.26 19.57 3.28
N TYR A 636 -10.38 19.86 4.24
CA TYR A 636 -10.73 20.54 5.49
C TYR A 636 -11.22 21.98 5.28
N ASP A 637 -10.62 22.69 4.32
CA ASP A 637 -10.95 24.08 4.01
C ASP A 637 -12.25 24.22 3.22
N GLN A 638 -12.54 23.25 2.35
CA GLN A 638 -13.71 23.26 1.48
C GLN A 638 -14.98 22.68 2.12
N ILE A 639 -14.95 22.35 3.42
CA ILE A 639 -16.15 21.93 4.16
C ILE A 639 -17.12 23.12 4.27
N LYS A 640 -18.34 22.92 3.75
CA LYS A 640 -19.43 23.90 3.77
C LYS A 640 -20.72 23.28 4.31
N ALA A 641 -21.72 24.12 4.57
CA ALA A 641 -23.04 23.65 4.95
C ALA A 641 -23.74 22.96 3.77
N GLN A 642 -23.71 21.62 3.79
CA GLN A 642 -24.34 20.77 2.79
C GLN A 642 -24.58 19.36 3.32
N ASP A 643 -25.32 18.57 2.55
CA ASP A 643 -25.46 17.14 2.81
C ASP A 643 -24.21 16.40 2.35
N TYR A 644 -23.69 15.55 3.22
CA TYR A 644 -22.58 14.66 2.96
C TYR A 644 -23.09 13.21 2.97
N PRO A 645 -22.46 12.29 2.22
CA PRO A 645 -22.80 10.87 2.27
C PRO A 645 -22.47 10.27 3.64
N ALA A 646 -22.79 8.98 3.84
CA ALA A 646 -22.24 8.27 4.98
C ALA A 646 -20.70 8.22 4.86
N ILE A 647 -19.97 8.51 5.92
CA ILE A 647 -18.50 8.55 5.86
C ILE A 647 -17.91 7.73 7.01
N PHE A 648 -16.97 6.86 6.69
CA PHE A 648 -16.08 6.19 7.65
C PHE A 648 -14.68 6.78 7.53
N VAL A 649 -14.17 7.39 8.60
CA VAL A 649 -12.80 7.90 8.69
C VAL A 649 -11.99 7.03 9.65
N GLY A 650 -10.90 6.43 9.17
CA GLY A 650 -9.94 5.69 10.00
C GLY A 650 -8.62 6.44 10.16
N THR A 651 -7.95 6.34 11.31
CA THR A 651 -6.59 6.87 11.52
C THR A 651 -5.84 6.12 12.62
N GLY A 652 -4.54 6.38 12.79
CA GLY A 652 -3.72 5.88 13.90
C GLY A 652 -3.05 7.02 14.68
N LEU A 653 -3.03 6.94 16.01
CA LEU A 653 -2.43 7.98 16.87
C LEU A 653 -0.93 8.18 16.57
N TRP A 654 -0.23 7.09 16.22
CA TRP A 654 1.21 7.08 15.94
C TRP A 654 1.52 7.13 14.45
N ASP A 655 0.58 7.56 13.61
CA ASP A 655 0.80 7.69 12.18
C ASP A 655 1.88 8.74 11.90
N SER A 656 2.92 8.31 11.19
CA SER A 656 4.09 9.11 10.85
C SER A 656 4.04 9.68 9.43
N GLN A 657 3.04 9.32 8.61
CA GLN A 657 2.86 9.85 7.25
C GLN A 657 1.78 10.92 7.26
N VAL A 658 0.57 10.57 7.69
CA VAL A 658 -0.53 11.53 7.84
C VAL A 658 -0.80 11.70 9.32
N GLN A 659 -0.62 12.91 9.85
CA GLN A 659 -0.71 13.12 11.28
C GLN A 659 -2.16 12.93 11.77
N TYR A 660 -2.36 12.25 12.90
CA TYR A 660 -3.69 11.91 13.44
C TYR A 660 -4.64 13.11 13.58
N PHE A 661 -4.08 14.32 13.78
CA PHE A 661 -4.86 15.53 13.97
C PHE A 661 -5.57 15.98 12.69
N GLU A 662 -5.08 15.61 11.50
CA GLU A 662 -5.73 15.98 10.24
C GLU A 662 -7.15 15.38 10.13
N PRO A 663 -7.34 14.04 10.19
CA PRO A 663 -8.68 13.47 10.20
C PRO A 663 -9.49 13.86 11.43
N ALA A 664 -8.87 14.08 12.60
CA ALA A 664 -9.58 14.50 13.81
C ALA A 664 -10.25 15.88 13.63
N LYS A 665 -9.51 16.85 13.08
CA LYS A 665 -10.01 18.20 12.72
C LYS A 665 -11.05 18.13 11.61
N TYR A 666 -10.80 17.33 10.58
CA TYR A 666 -11.73 17.12 9.48
C TYR A 666 -13.10 16.61 9.96
N VAL A 667 -13.11 15.59 10.81
CA VAL A 667 -14.34 15.05 11.41
C VAL A 667 -15.03 16.09 12.29
N ALA A 668 -14.30 16.81 13.14
CA ALA A 668 -14.86 17.86 14.00
C ALA A 668 -15.60 18.92 13.17
N ARG A 669 -14.97 19.42 12.10
CA ARG A 669 -15.56 20.43 11.21
C ARG A 669 -16.71 19.88 10.37
N LEU A 670 -16.64 18.63 9.91
CA LEU A 670 -17.78 17.97 9.24
C LEU A 670 -18.99 17.87 10.16
N ARG A 671 -18.82 17.42 11.42
CA ARG A 671 -19.91 17.34 12.41
C ARG A 671 -20.57 18.70 12.64
N ALA A 672 -19.77 19.76 12.71
CA ALA A 672 -20.26 21.12 12.95
C ALA A 672 -20.99 21.75 11.75
N ARG A 673 -20.71 21.30 10.51
CA ARG A 673 -21.19 21.98 9.29
C ARG A 673 -22.15 21.15 8.42
N LYS A 674 -22.13 19.81 8.48
CA LYS A 674 -23.04 18.98 7.67
C LYS A 674 -24.51 19.26 8.00
N THR A 675 -25.39 19.26 6.99
CA THR A 675 -26.83 19.57 7.17
C THR A 675 -27.74 18.34 7.21
N GLY A 676 -27.31 17.20 6.64
CA GLY A 676 -28.10 15.97 6.60
C GLY A 676 -27.82 15.00 7.74
N ASP A 677 -28.52 13.86 7.75
CA ASP A 677 -28.47 12.86 8.85
C ASP A 677 -27.59 11.64 8.56
N ALA A 678 -26.87 11.62 7.43
CA ALA A 678 -26.00 10.50 7.09
C ALA A 678 -24.92 10.29 8.17
N PRO A 679 -24.63 9.02 8.55
CA PRO A 679 -23.71 8.72 9.64
C PRO A 679 -22.27 9.09 9.30
N LEU A 680 -21.56 9.65 10.29
CA LEU A 680 -20.14 9.97 10.24
C LEU A 680 -19.43 9.22 11.37
N VAL A 681 -18.63 8.23 11.00
CA VAL A 681 -17.84 7.38 11.89
C VAL A 681 -16.40 7.86 11.88
N PHE A 682 -15.79 8.02 13.05
CA PHE A 682 -14.36 8.29 13.19
C PHE A 682 -13.74 7.25 14.13
N ARG A 683 -12.80 6.48 13.59
CA ARG A 683 -12.11 5.40 14.28
C ARG A 683 -10.62 5.73 14.39
N THR A 684 -10.12 5.84 15.62
CA THR A 684 -8.69 6.04 15.89
C THR A 684 -8.09 4.81 16.54
N ASN A 685 -7.11 4.20 15.88
CA ASN A 685 -6.28 3.18 16.49
C ASN A 685 -5.27 3.86 17.43
N MET A 686 -5.46 3.68 18.75
CA MET A 686 -4.64 4.33 19.77
C MET A 686 -3.23 3.72 19.95
N GLU A 687 -2.98 2.57 19.32
CA GLU A 687 -1.79 1.74 19.54
C GLU A 687 -0.90 1.59 18.31
N ALA A 688 -1.32 2.10 17.14
CA ALA A 688 -0.63 1.87 15.87
C ALA A 688 -0.46 3.16 15.04
N GLY A 689 0.41 3.05 14.03
CA GLY A 689 0.67 4.09 13.05
C GLY A 689 0.00 3.85 11.69
N HIS A 690 0.63 4.31 10.61
CA HIS A 690 0.04 4.37 9.26
C HIS A 690 -0.48 3.03 8.71
N GLY A 691 0.17 1.92 9.07
CA GLY A 691 -0.19 0.58 8.59
C GLY A 691 -1.20 -0.17 9.46
N GLY A 692 -1.71 0.45 10.54
CA GLY A 692 -2.54 -0.20 11.54
C GLY A 692 -1.75 -1.18 12.42
N LYS A 693 -2.45 -2.04 13.17
CA LYS A 693 -1.82 -3.01 14.08
C LYS A 693 -0.86 -3.93 13.31
N SER A 694 0.30 -4.21 13.91
CA SER A 694 1.22 -5.23 13.38
C SER A 694 0.62 -6.64 13.50
N GLY A 695 1.14 -7.58 12.71
CA GLY A 695 0.60 -8.94 12.62
C GLY A 695 -0.33 -9.12 11.42
N ARG A 696 -0.29 -10.31 10.80
CA ARG A 696 -0.90 -10.51 9.49
C ARG A 696 -2.44 -10.47 9.50
N LEU A 697 -3.10 -10.84 10.61
CA LEU A 697 -4.56 -10.97 10.67
C LEU A 697 -5.28 -9.75 11.24
N GLN A 698 -4.62 -8.95 12.08
CA GLN A 698 -5.27 -7.87 12.83
C GLN A 698 -5.90 -6.81 11.92
N ARG A 699 -5.22 -6.45 10.83
CA ARG A 699 -5.74 -5.54 9.80
C ARG A 699 -7.11 -5.94 9.23
N TYR A 700 -7.43 -7.25 9.19
CA TYR A 700 -8.72 -7.69 8.66
C TYR A 700 -9.88 -7.37 9.60
N ARG A 701 -9.64 -7.08 10.88
CA ARG A 701 -10.68 -6.56 11.78
C ARG A 701 -11.10 -5.15 11.37
N GLU A 702 -10.13 -4.29 11.08
CA GLU A 702 -10.38 -2.94 10.58
C GLU A 702 -11.06 -2.99 9.20
N THR A 703 -10.61 -3.88 8.31
CA THR A 703 -11.28 -4.13 7.02
C THR A 703 -12.72 -4.58 7.17
N ALA A 704 -12.97 -5.59 8.00
CA ALA A 704 -14.32 -6.09 8.23
C ALA A 704 -15.24 -5.03 8.84
N GLU A 705 -14.71 -4.14 9.69
CA GLU A 705 -15.47 -3.05 10.30
C GLU A 705 -15.98 -2.05 9.25
N TYR A 706 -15.09 -1.48 8.42
CA TYR A 706 -15.55 -0.52 7.42
C TYR A 706 -16.35 -1.20 6.29
N GLN A 707 -16.07 -2.46 5.94
CA GLN A 707 -16.87 -3.19 4.96
C GLN A 707 -18.28 -3.50 5.47
N ALA A 708 -18.44 -3.85 6.75
CA ALA A 708 -19.76 -4.04 7.36
C ALA A 708 -20.57 -2.74 7.34
N PHE A 709 -19.92 -1.62 7.67
CA PHE A 709 -20.53 -0.30 7.54
C PHE A 709 -20.96 -0.01 6.10
N VAL A 710 -20.08 -0.24 5.12
CA VAL A 710 -20.36 -0.04 3.69
C VAL A 710 -21.56 -0.88 3.23
N LEU A 711 -21.57 -2.19 3.53
CA LEU A 711 -22.68 -3.09 3.13
C LEU A 711 -24.01 -2.64 3.75
N GLY A 712 -24.01 -2.23 5.03
CA GLY A 712 -25.17 -1.67 5.70
C GLY A 712 -25.70 -0.40 5.00
N GLN A 713 -24.82 0.52 4.61
CA GLN A 713 -25.21 1.73 3.89
C GLN A 713 -25.71 1.48 2.46
N LEU A 714 -25.23 0.41 1.81
CA LEU A 714 -25.64 -0.05 0.49
C LEU A 714 -26.93 -0.92 0.50
N GLY A 715 -27.54 -1.10 1.67
CA GLY A 715 -28.76 -1.89 1.85
C GLY A 715 -28.56 -3.39 1.66
N ILE A 716 -27.33 -3.88 1.81
CA ILE A 716 -27.00 -5.30 1.70
C ILE A 716 -27.02 -5.90 3.11
N GLN A 717 -28.08 -6.65 3.39
CA GLN A 717 -28.24 -7.41 4.63
C GLN A 717 -27.69 -8.83 4.46
N GLU A 718 -27.67 -9.59 5.55
CA GLU A 718 -27.05 -10.92 5.63
C GLU A 718 -27.51 -11.95 4.59
#